data_AF-A0A367FJT5-F1
#
_entry.id   AF-A0A367FJT5-F1
#
_cell.length_a   1.000
_cell.length_b   1.000
_cell.length_c   1.000
_cell.angle_alpha   90.00
_cell.angle_beta   90.00
_cell.angle_gamma   90.00
#
_symmetry.space_group_name_H-M   'P 1'
#
loop_
_entity.id
_entity.type
_entity.pdbx_description
1 polymer ?
#
loop_
_entity_poly.entity_id
_entity_poly.type
_entity_poly.pdbx_seq_one_letter_code
_entity_poly.pdbx_strand_id
1 'polypeptide(L)'
;MPRTRLTLATLLALSLPLTLAPALAPTAAAARTAHRPRVLDLETLTGAQAEAMMAKGQLTSVELTQAYLDRIEALNKRGPALNAVTQLNANALKEAALADRQRAAGHVLGPAHGLPILLKDLIDVTGMYTSAGNYSLRRSYPATDAGITKKLRERGVVILGKLGLSEFANSFGNQPSGFSNLTGQVLNGIDADQNPSGSSSGTGTAMAAALSTLGIGTETSGSIISPSNAQSLVGLRPTVGLVPGYGIAPISASQDTAGPMVRSVSDAAMTLASIAGPDPGSDAEYTAIFGPDYLATGVIPTLPAQVPDYMKALDVNFVRGKKIGYNGTLTDGTPLKIAYDALVAAGAVMVPRPQAAVGTLPSLPAGYEQHKTIDEYYKRLGPQAPIKSLAEEVADNQANAQQALKFGNNSHLNALAADVTPGGANEATYRANLPVRKAAWHKAIDDMMTYTNSDPSQPADPVIAILGGVPNGPQAGYPTLTIPMGYSATHRRALNVQVHGGAYDEYDLIGVGYVIEQATRLRQTAGSVNPSMYRCARTVPAEPFAARGHCNPDHDTIMDLLGRAPRPLPFSLETESAESLSARLAAGTLSSEDLVRAYLYRIALTNAEGPATQAVRAINTDALKEARELDRERYADNKNGKDKKGPKPPRGPLYGLPVLLNDGFDVDSLATTGGSIALQDLRPNRDATVVAKLRAAGAIILGKTNITELNGVFDANMPKGYSSLAGQVLLPSDTDKTPAGSSAGSAAATASGLAAFTIGMETSPDSAQLVAPADAAGVVGLKPTVGLVSRTGVLPVARSQDAPGPITRTVRDAASALTVIAGPDPADPATKGAPVKDYTAGLSKTALQGKKIAVVASTAEPYPTIVKTLQTLGATTTQVTPGTPSPDPASVVPGEFRRDLNTYLSGIRRGPGARSLQAVIDYNNANPVEGLKYQQGQLLAAQAVDLSDPATGAAYKADLEAGKASNQALIDGILANGTPADRSDDFDAVLVPSGSPLVGYADRAGYPALTLPAGYGATASSSGHNPIGVTLVGTAFSEATLLADGYAIEQAANVRLAPSFTNPGMWRCVPGSTFFTGELCNPGDRLLRSRDHHDRH
;
A
#
# COMPACT_ATOMS: atom_id res chain seq x y z
N MET A 1 -57.13 -2.11 -35.26
CA MET A 1 -58.01 -2.21 -36.45
C MET A 1 -57.62 -1.10 -37.42
N PRO A 2 -57.66 -1.28 -38.76
CA PRO A 2 -57.49 -2.47 -39.62
C PRO A 2 -56.22 -2.34 -40.52
N ARG A 3 -55.46 -3.41 -40.83
CA ARG A 3 -55.62 -4.37 -41.95
C ARG A 3 -55.76 -3.75 -43.35
N THR A 4 -54.80 -4.02 -44.25
CA THR A 4 -55.05 -4.77 -45.50
C THR A 4 -53.76 -5.18 -46.23
N ARG A 5 -53.72 -6.46 -46.65
CA ARG A 5 -52.86 -7.04 -47.69
C ARG A 5 -53.67 -7.12 -49.00
N LEU A 6 -53.02 -7.16 -50.16
CA LEU A 6 -53.23 -8.08 -51.32
C LEU A 6 -52.41 -7.59 -52.53
N THR A 7 -51.38 -8.32 -53.02
CA THR A 7 -51.34 -9.24 -54.21
C THR A 7 -51.58 -8.59 -55.57
N LEU A 8 -50.62 -8.52 -56.52
CA LEU A 8 -50.03 -9.55 -57.42
C LEU A 8 -50.73 -9.61 -58.80
N ALA A 9 -50.02 -9.29 -59.90
CA ALA A 9 -50.19 -9.79 -61.29
C ALA A 9 -49.26 -9.00 -62.25
N THR A 10 -48.07 -9.47 -62.64
CA THR A 10 -47.70 -10.32 -63.81
C THR A 10 -48.20 -9.88 -65.19
N LEU A 11 -47.28 -9.48 -66.08
CA LEU A 11 -47.35 -9.65 -67.54
C LEU A 11 -45.93 -9.66 -68.12
N LEU A 12 -45.62 -10.71 -68.87
CA LEU A 12 -44.29 -11.08 -69.36
C LEU A 12 -44.43 -11.46 -70.85
N ALA A 13 -43.62 -10.86 -71.72
CA ALA A 13 -43.34 -11.30 -73.10
C ALA A 13 -42.00 -10.65 -73.53
N LEU A 14 -40.85 -11.27 -73.30
CA LEU A 14 -40.09 -12.20 -74.17
C LEU A 14 -39.60 -11.63 -75.51
N SER A 15 -38.29 -11.33 -75.57
CA SER A 15 -37.39 -11.70 -76.69
C SER A 15 -35.92 -11.64 -76.24
N LEU A 16 -35.31 -12.82 -76.03
CA LEU A 16 -33.87 -13.13 -76.01
C LEU A 16 -33.32 -13.14 -77.47
N PRO A 17 -32.00 -13.33 -77.78
CA PRO A 17 -30.90 -13.88 -76.95
C PRO A 17 -29.51 -13.19 -77.09
N LEU A 18 -28.62 -13.35 -76.09
CA LEU A 18 -27.32 -14.05 -76.22
C LEU A 18 -26.61 -14.12 -74.87
N THR A 19 -26.01 -15.28 -74.62
CA THR A 19 -25.58 -15.82 -73.33
C THR A 19 -24.12 -15.52 -73.00
N LEU A 20 -23.85 -14.92 -71.83
CA LEU A 20 -22.63 -15.11 -71.05
C LEU A 20 -23.03 -15.41 -69.60
N ALA A 21 -22.66 -16.59 -69.11
CA ALA A 21 -22.89 -17.00 -67.73
C ALA A 21 -21.82 -16.40 -66.79
N PRO A 22 -22.20 -15.90 -65.59
CA PRO A 22 -21.31 -15.92 -64.45
C PRO A 22 -21.75 -17.03 -63.48
N ALA A 23 -20.77 -17.81 -63.04
CA ALA A 23 -20.89 -18.85 -62.05
C ALA A 23 -21.44 -18.32 -60.71
N LEU A 24 -22.29 -19.13 -60.06
CA LEU A 24 -22.67 -18.93 -58.67
C LEU A 24 -21.41 -18.96 -57.78
N ALA A 25 -21.14 -17.84 -57.09
CA ALA A 25 -20.25 -17.84 -55.93
C ALA A 25 -21.07 -18.24 -54.68
N PRO A 26 -20.57 -19.14 -53.83
CA PRO A 26 -21.29 -19.56 -52.63
C PRO A 26 -21.22 -18.45 -51.58
N THR A 27 -22.36 -18.15 -50.95
CA THR A 27 -22.45 -17.35 -49.74
C THR A 27 -21.66 -18.05 -48.63
N ALA A 28 -20.45 -17.59 -48.36
CA ALA A 28 -19.68 -17.99 -47.18
C ALA A 28 -20.33 -17.37 -45.94
N ALA A 29 -21.31 -18.08 -45.38
CA ALA A 29 -21.64 -17.95 -43.97
C ALA A 29 -20.39 -18.38 -43.18
N ALA A 30 -19.57 -17.40 -42.78
CA ALA A 30 -18.42 -17.64 -41.92
C ALA A 30 -18.93 -18.22 -40.61
N ALA A 31 -18.62 -19.49 -40.38
CA ALA A 31 -18.86 -20.17 -39.12
C ALA A 31 -18.17 -19.38 -37.99
N ARG A 32 -18.97 -18.83 -37.06
CA ARG A 32 -18.48 -18.41 -35.75
C ARG A 32 -18.02 -19.67 -35.01
N THR A 33 -16.77 -20.08 -35.22
CA THR A 33 -16.10 -20.97 -34.29
C THR A 33 -16.05 -20.26 -32.94
N ALA A 34 -16.62 -20.85 -31.90
CA ALA A 34 -16.47 -20.38 -30.52
C ALA A 34 -14.96 -20.33 -30.20
N HIS A 35 -14.38 -19.14 -30.27
CA HIS A 35 -12.97 -18.91 -29.98
C HIS A 35 -12.80 -19.12 -28.48
N ARG A 36 -11.98 -20.11 -28.07
CA ARG A 36 -11.53 -20.18 -26.68
C ARG A 36 -10.76 -18.89 -26.38
N PRO A 37 -10.98 -18.22 -25.23
CA PRO A 37 -10.24 -17.02 -24.89
C PRO A 37 -8.73 -17.29 -24.98
N ARG A 38 -8.03 -16.46 -25.75
CA ARG A 38 -6.58 -16.55 -25.87
C ARG A 38 -5.94 -16.10 -24.56
N VAL A 39 -5.04 -16.90 -24.00
CA VAL A 39 -4.25 -16.50 -22.83
C VAL A 39 -3.18 -15.50 -23.29
N LEU A 40 -3.23 -14.27 -22.77
CA LEU A 40 -2.27 -13.21 -23.07
C LEU A 40 -1.36 -13.01 -21.86
N ASP A 41 -0.05 -13.12 -22.05
CA ASP A 41 0.91 -12.69 -21.04
C ASP A 41 1.05 -11.16 -21.07
N LEU A 42 0.23 -10.48 -20.26
CA LEU A 42 0.18 -9.03 -20.22
C LEU A 42 1.43 -8.40 -19.59
N GLU A 43 2.22 -9.13 -18.80
CA GLU A 43 3.45 -8.59 -18.19
C GLU A 43 4.56 -8.35 -19.21
N THR A 44 4.58 -9.15 -20.28
CA THR A 44 5.61 -9.12 -21.34
C THR A 44 5.09 -8.60 -22.69
N LEU A 45 3.78 -8.59 -22.92
CA LEU A 45 3.17 -8.06 -24.13
C LEU A 45 3.36 -6.53 -24.24
N THR A 46 4.09 -6.10 -25.26
CA THR A 46 4.25 -4.68 -25.62
C THR A 46 3.12 -4.19 -26.52
N GLY A 47 2.91 -2.87 -26.58
CA GLY A 47 1.95 -2.26 -27.49
C GLY A 47 2.26 -2.56 -28.96
N ALA A 48 3.54 -2.53 -29.35
CA ALA A 48 3.97 -2.86 -30.71
C ALA A 48 3.65 -4.32 -31.10
N GLN A 49 3.80 -5.27 -30.16
CA GLN A 49 3.40 -6.66 -30.37
C GLN A 49 1.88 -6.81 -30.48
N ALA A 50 1.13 -6.15 -29.61
CA ALA A 50 -0.34 -6.17 -29.65
C ALA A 50 -0.88 -5.61 -30.98
N GLU A 51 -0.35 -4.48 -31.46
CA GLU A 51 -0.67 -3.93 -32.78
C GLU A 51 -0.37 -4.91 -33.91
N ALA A 52 0.81 -5.55 -33.89
CA ALA A 52 1.18 -6.53 -34.91
C ALA A 52 0.25 -7.75 -34.89
N MET A 53 -0.23 -8.18 -33.71
CA MET A 53 -1.22 -9.25 -33.57
C MET A 53 -2.59 -8.82 -34.10
N MET A 54 -3.04 -7.59 -33.80
CA MET A 54 -4.30 -7.03 -34.30
C MET A 54 -4.30 -6.85 -35.82
N ALA A 55 -3.18 -6.38 -36.40
CA ALA A 55 -3.01 -6.27 -37.85
C ALA A 55 -3.09 -7.63 -38.57
N LYS A 56 -2.70 -8.71 -37.90
CA LYS A 56 -2.80 -10.09 -38.40
C LYS A 56 -4.15 -10.76 -38.10
N GLY A 57 -5.10 -10.06 -37.47
CA GLY A 57 -6.39 -10.61 -37.05
C GLY A 57 -6.28 -11.66 -35.94
N GLN A 58 -5.17 -11.67 -35.20
CA GLN A 58 -4.87 -12.65 -34.15
C GLN A 58 -5.29 -12.19 -32.73
N LEU A 59 -5.68 -10.93 -32.61
CA LEU A 59 -6.12 -10.26 -31.40
C LEU A 59 -7.09 -9.15 -31.84
N THR A 60 -8.09 -8.83 -31.03
CA THR A 60 -8.89 -7.62 -31.22
C THR A 60 -8.70 -6.63 -30.06
N SER A 61 -9.01 -5.35 -30.29
CA SER A 61 -9.00 -4.32 -29.24
C SER A 61 -9.95 -4.68 -28.10
N VAL A 62 -11.12 -5.27 -28.40
CA VAL A 62 -12.08 -5.75 -27.38
C VAL A 62 -11.47 -6.86 -26.53
N GLU A 63 -10.82 -7.85 -27.14
CA GLU A 63 -10.18 -8.96 -26.42
C GLU A 63 -9.07 -8.44 -25.49
N LEU A 64 -8.21 -7.55 -26.00
CA LEU A 64 -7.15 -6.93 -25.20
C LEU A 64 -7.70 -6.08 -24.05
N THR A 65 -8.71 -5.26 -24.32
CA THR A 65 -9.35 -4.41 -23.30
C THR A 65 -9.99 -5.27 -22.22
N GLN A 66 -10.67 -6.36 -22.58
CA GLN A 66 -11.24 -7.28 -21.61
C GLN A 66 -10.16 -7.97 -20.75
N ALA A 67 -9.03 -8.37 -21.34
CA ALA A 67 -7.93 -8.98 -20.59
C ALA A 67 -7.35 -8.02 -19.53
N TYR A 68 -7.23 -6.73 -19.84
CA TYR A 68 -6.80 -5.74 -18.85
C TYR A 68 -7.86 -5.44 -17.80
N LEU A 69 -9.16 -5.44 -18.13
CA LEU A 69 -10.22 -5.33 -17.12
C LEU A 69 -10.16 -6.49 -16.13
N ASP A 70 -10.01 -7.73 -16.61
CA ASP A 70 -9.85 -8.93 -15.79
C ASP A 70 -8.60 -8.82 -14.88
N ARG A 71 -7.47 -8.32 -15.42
CA ARG A 71 -6.23 -8.12 -14.65
C ARG A 71 -6.34 -6.99 -13.62
N ILE A 72 -7.05 -5.89 -13.94
CA ILE A 72 -7.34 -4.82 -13.00
C ILE A 72 -8.15 -5.36 -11.81
N GLU A 73 -9.19 -6.17 -12.06
CA GLU A 73 -9.95 -6.79 -10.97
C GLU A 73 -9.03 -7.67 -10.08
N ALA A 74 -8.23 -8.52 -10.69
CA ALA A 74 -7.35 -9.45 -9.99
C ALA A 74 -6.27 -8.75 -9.14
N LEU A 75 -5.68 -7.65 -9.60
CA LEU A 75 -4.52 -7.03 -8.96
C LEU A 75 -4.81 -5.69 -8.26
N ASN A 76 -5.66 -4.86 -8.84
CA ASN A 76 -5.97 -3.55 -8.30
C ASN A 76 -7.00 -3.62 -7.16
N LYS A 77 -7.88 -4.64 -7.15
CA LYS A 77 -8.99 -4.77 -6.20
C LYS A 77 -8.88 -5.97 -5.25
N ARG A 78 -8.60 -7.18 -5.76
CA ARG A 78 -8.71 -8.43 -4.97
C ARG A 78 -7.40 -9.04 -4.48
N GLY A 79 -6.33 -8.97 -5.29
CA GLY A 79 -5.02 -9.55 -4.97
C GLY A 79 -4.23 -8.64 -4.01
N PRO A 80 -3.10 -8.04 -4.43
CA PRO A 80 -2.40 -7.06 -3.61
C PRO A 80 -3.17 -5.74 -3.40
N ALA A 81 -4.34 -5.57 -4.03
CA ALA A 81 -5.20 -4.38 -3.94
C ALA A 81 -4.44 -3.06 -4.12
N LEU A 82 -3.70 -2.96 -5.24
CA LEU A 82 -2.77 -1.86 -5.53
C LEU A 82 -3.37 -0.46 -5.42
N ASN A 83 -4.70 -0.34 -5.57
CA ASN A 83 -5.44 0.93 -5.59
C ASN A 83 -4.91 1.98 -6.59
N ALA A 84 -4.21 1.52 -7.64
CA ALA A 84 -3.65 2.34 -8.70
C ALA A 84 -4.70 2.86 -9.69
N VAL A 85 -5.75 2.08 -9.98
CA VAL A 85 -6.88 2.47 -10.84
C VAL A 85 -8.07 2.90 -9.98
N THR A 86 -8.44 4.17 -10.07
CA THR A 86 -9.46 4.80 -9.22
C THR A 86 -10.82 4.88 -9.91
N GLN A 87 -10.84 4.92 -11.25
CA GLN A 87 -12.05 4.96 -12.05
C GLN A 87 -11.87 4.18 -13.36
N LEU A 88 -12.89 3.42 -13.78
CA LEU A 88 -12.93 2.78 -15.10
C LEU A 88 -13.88 3.52 -16.04
N ASN A 89 -13.50 3.63 -17.31
CA ASN A 89 -14.36 4.22 -18.34
C ASN A 89 -15.48 3.23 -18.70
N ALA A 90 -16.73 3.59 -18.38
CA ALA A 90 -17.91 2.78 -18.69
C ALA A 90 -18.10 2.47 -20.19
N ASN A 91 -17.43 3.21 -21.09
CA ASN A 91 -17.46 3.02 -22.53
C ASN A 91 -16.22 2.31 -23.10
N ALA A 92 -15.25 1.87 -22.29
CA ALA A 92 -13.98 1.30 -22.77
C ALA A 92 -14.18 0.16 -23.80
N LEU A 93 -15.05 -0.81 -23.51
CA LEU A 93 -15.34 -1.91 -24.45
C LEU A 93 -16.06 -1.43 -25.73
N LYS A 94 -16.84 -0.35 -25.67
CA LYS A 94 -17.49 0.24 -26.85
C LYS A 94 -16.48 0.98 -27.73
N GLU A 95 -15.56 1.71 -27.11
CA GLU A 95 -14.44 2.37 -27.79
C GLU A 95 -13.54 1.33 -28.47
N ALA A 96 -13.21 0.23 -27.78
CA ALA A 96 -12.48 -0.88 -28.34
C ALA A 96 -13.18 -1.52 -29.55
N ALA A 97 -14.49 -1.76 -29.44
CA ALA A 97 -15.28 -2.29 -30.56
C ALA A 97 -15.35 -1.32 -31.74
N LEU A 98 -15.29 0.00 -31.51
CA LEU A 98 -15.20 0.99 -32.56
C LEU A 98 -13.84 0.93 -33.27
N ALA A 99 -12.74 0.84 -32.51
CA ALA A 99 -11.40 0.70 -33.05
C ALA A 99 -11.27 -0.56 -33.93
N ASP A 100 -11.84 -1.69 -33.48
CA ASP A 100 -11.91 -2.94 -34.26
C ASP A 100 -12.67 -2.76 -35.58
N ARG A 101 -13.83 -2.08 -35.58
CA ARG A 101 -14.60 -1.79 -36.80
C ARG A 101 -13.84 -0.88 -37.76
N GLN A 102 -13.18 0.15 -37.24
CA GLN A 102 -12.37 1.06 -38.05
C GLN A 102 -11.20 0.31 -38.70
N ARG A 103 -10.50 -0.54 -37.94
CA ARG A 103 -9.41 -1.37 -38.45
C ARG A 103 -9.89 -2.34 -39.53
N ALA A 104 -11.02 -3.01 -39.32
CA ALA A 104 -11.63 -3.89 -40.32
C ALA A 104 -12.03 -3.16 -41.61
N ALA A 105 -12.35 -1.87 -41.52
CA ALA A 105 -12.63 -0.99 -42.65
C ALA A 105 -11.35 -0.36 -43.27
N GLY A 106 -10.15 -0.74 -42.81
CA GLY A 106 -8.88 -0.20 -43.31
C GLY A 106 -8.47 1.15 -42.73
N HIS A 107 -9.18 1.64 -41.71
CA HIS A 107 -8.89 2.90 -41.03
C HIS A 107 -8.08 2.67 -39.75
N VAL A 108 -6.75 2.76 -39.85
CA VAL A 108 -5.83 2.78 -38.70
C VAL A 108 -5.41 4.23 -38.46
N LEU A 109 -5.79 4.79 -37.31
CA LEU A 109 -5.72 6.24 -37.05
C LEU A 109 -4.36 6.72 -36.47
N GLY A 110 -3.53 5.79 -36.04
CA GLY A 110 -2.21 6.06 -35.48
C GLY A 110 -1.51 4.79 -34.99
N PRO A 111 -0.29 4.91 -34.46
CA PRO A 111 0.49 3.76 -34.01
C PRO A 111 -0.15 3.03 -32.83
N ALA A 112 -0.99 3.68 -32.01
CA ALA A 112 -1.64 3.08 -30.84
C ALA A 112 -3.13 2.75 -31.04
N HIS A 113 -3.60 2.63 -32.28
CA HIS A 113 -5.02 2.48 -32.62
C HIS A 113 -5.67 1.26 -31.94
N GLY A 114 -6.58 1.47 -31.01
CA GLY A 114 -7.27 0.38 -30.32
C GLY A 114 -6.51 -0.24 -29.16
N LEU A 115 -5.36 0.33 -28.77
CA LEU A 115 -4.68 -0.02 -27.53
C LEU A 115 -5.35 0.67 -26.32
N PRO A 116 -5.47 -0.01 -25.17
CA PRO A 116 -5.96 0.59 -23.94
C PRO A 116 -4.91 1.50 -23.28
N ILE A 117 -5.38 2.63 -22.74
CA ILE A 117 -4.56 3.60 -22.01
C ILE A 117 -5.22 4.05 -20.70
N LEU A 118 -4.41 4.19 -19.64
CA LEU A 118 -4.81 4.75 -18.36
C LEU A 118 -4.22 6.15 -18.17
N LEU A 119 -5.04 7.07 -17.64
CA LEU A 119 -4.68 8.49 -17.49
C LEU A 119 -4.65 8.90 -16.02
N LYS A 120 -3.64 9.64 -15.59
CA LYS A 120 -3.60 10.23 -14.24
C LYS A 120 -4.85 11.07 -13.96
N ASP A 121 -5.40 11.00 -12.74
CA ASP A 121 -6.57 11.78 -12.29
C ASP A 121 -6.27 13.29 -12.06
N LEU A 122 -5.57 13.89 -13.03
CA LEU A 122 -5.42 15.32 -13.28
C LEU A 122 -5.87 15.69 -14.69
N ILE A 123 -5.97 14.70 -15.59
CA ILE A 123 -6.17 14.91 -17.03
C ILE A 123 -7.65 14.78 -17.34
N ASP A 124 -8.29 15.84 -17.84
CA ASP A 124 -9.72 15.81 -18.14
C ASP A 124 -10.14 14.79 -19.19
N VAL A 125 -11.24 14.09 -18.88
CA VAL A 125 -11.90 13.12 -19.74
C VAL A 125 -13.40 13.28 -19.56
N THR A 126 -14.10 13.59 -20.66
CA THR A 126 -15.54 13.80 -20.68
C THR A 126 -16.27 12.52 -20.27
N GLY A 127 -17.25 12.65 -19.37
CA GLY A 127 -18.01 11.51 -18.82
C GLY A 127 -17.33 10.77 -17.67
N MET A 128 -16.14 11.21 -17.26
CA MET A 128 -15.42 10.75 -16.08
C MET A 128 -15.18 11.94 -15.15
N TYR A 129 -14.93 11.72 -13.86
CA TYR A 129 -14.57 12.86 -13.00
C TYR A 129 -13.06 13.11 -13.11
N THR A 130 -12.64 14.34 -12.82
CA THR A 130 -11.24 14.70 -12.61
C THR A 130 -11.11 15.36 -11.24
N SER A 131 -10.52 14.66 -10.27
CA SER A 131 -10.56 15.11 -8.87
C SER A 131 -9.25 15.66 -8.34
N ALA A 132 -8.12 15.42 -9.01
CA ALA A 132 -6.79 15.66 -8.43
C ALA A 132 -6.56 14.95 -7.09
N GLY A 133 -7.34 13.90 -6.77
CA GLY A 133 -7.36 13.24 -5.47
C GLY A 133 -7.97 14.09 -4.34
N ASN A 134 -8.45 15.31 -4.65
CA ASN A 134 -8.94 16.25 -3.66
C ASN A 134 -10.43 16.11 -3.40
N TYR A 135 -10.79 16.20 -2.12
CA TYR A 135 -12.18 16.05 -1.69
C TYR A 135 -13.10 17.11 -2.30
N SER A 136 -12.65 18.36 -2.45
CA SER A 136 -13.48 19.45 -2.99
C SER A 136 -13.84 19.24 -4.46
N LEU A 137 -13.05 18.44 -5.20
CA LEU A 137 -13.28 18.13 -6.62
C LEU A 137 -13.96 16.76 -6.85
N ARG A 138 -14.46 16.10 -5.79
CA ARG A 138 -15.08 14.75 -5.85
C ARG A 138 -16.17 14.56 -6.91
N ARG A 139 -16.81 15.62 -7.40
CA ARG A 139 -17.81 15.55 -8.48
C ARG A 139 -17.51 16.52 -9.63
N SER A 140 -16.24 16.81 -9.88
CA SER A 140 -15.83 17.62 -11.02
C SER A 140 -15.85 16.78 -12.29
N TYR A 141 -16.87 16.97 -13.14
CA TYR A 141 -16.98 16.34 -14.46
C TYR A 141 -16.69 17.40 -15.52
N PRO A 142 -15.54 17.33 -16.22
CA PRO A 142 -15.19 18.33 -17.21
C PRO A 142 -16.15 18.27 -18.41
N ALA A 143 -16.53 19.44 -18.91
CA ALA A 143 -17.42 19.57 -20.07
C ALA A 143 -16.75 19.14 -21.39
N THR A 144 -15.42 19.16 -21.43
CA THR A 144 -14.61 18.82 -22.61
C THR A 144 -13.38 18.03 -22.20
N ASP A 145 -12.87 17.22 -23.13
CA ASP A 145 -11.62 16.48 -22.97
C ASP A 145 -10.41 17.43 -22.83
N ALA A 146 -9.39 16.99 -22.11
CA ALA A 146 -8.07 17.60 -22.19
C ALA A 146 -7.49 17.52 -23.61
N GLY A 147 -6.54 18.40 -23.95
CA GLY A 147 -5.91 18.41 -25.27
C GLY A 147 -5.28 17.06 -25.63
N ILE A 148 -4.59 16.42 -24.67
CA ILE A 148 -4.04 15.07 -24.85
C ILE A 148 -5.12 14.00 -24.98
N THR A 149 -6.22 14.09 -24.23
CA THR A 149 -7.34 13.12 -24.30
C THR A 149 -8.02 13.19 -25.67
N LYS A 150 -8.25 14.39 -26.19
CA LYS A 150 -8.80 14.61 -27.52
C LYS A 150 -7.92 13.97 -28.60
N LYS A 151 -6.61 14.20 -28.57
CA LYS A 151 -5.66 13.58 -29.51
C LYS A 151 -5.67 12.05 -29.42
N LEU A 152 -5.70 11.48 -28.22
CA LEU A 152 -5.82 10.02 -28.04
C LEU A 152 -7.06 9.45 -28.72
N ARG A 153 -8.23 10.09 -28.56
CA ARG A 153 -9.47 9.68 -29.24
C ARG A 153 -9.39 9.81 -30.75
N GLU A 154 -8.78 10.88 -31.26
CA GLU A 154 -8.56 11.08 -32.70
C GLU A 154 -7.63 10.01 -33.30
N ARG A 155 -6.76 9.42 -32.48
CA ARG A 155 -5.87 8.30 -32.85
C ARG A 155 -6.47 6.91 -32.59
N GLY A 156 -7.74 6.83 -32.19
CA GLY A 156 -8.45 5.57 -31.95
C GLY A 156 -7.98 4.82 -30.70
N VAL A 157 -7.26 5.47 -29.78
CA VAL A 157 -6.81 4.86 -28.53
C VAL A 157 -8.01 4.67 -27.59
N VAL A 158 -8.07 3.53 -26.90
CA VAL A 158 -9.17 3.19 -25.97
C VAL A 158 -8.87 3.75 -24.60
N ILE A 159 -9.66 4.72 -24.13
CA ILE A 159 -9.48 5.25 -22.77
C ILE A 159 -10.02 4.23 -21.77
N LEU A 160 -9.14 3.57 -21.01
CA LEU A 160 -9.52 2.51 -20.08
C LEU A 160 -10.03 3.05 -18.75
N GLY A 161 -9.44 4.12 -18.24
CA GLY A 161 -9.69 4.58 -16.88
C GLY A 161 -8.79 5.71 -16.37
N LYS A 162 -8.99 6.09 -15.11
CA LYS A 162 -8.17 7.04 -14.35
C LYS A 162 -7.32 6.35 -13.30
N LEU A 163 -6.19 6.98 -12.98
CA LEU A 163 -5.20 6.50 -12.03
C LEU A 163 -5.15 7.36 -10.77
N GLY A 164 -4.85 6.72 -9.64
CA GLY A 164 -4.55 7.39 -8.38
C GLY A 164 -3.26 8.22 -8.43
N LEU A 165 -3.09 9.09 -7.45
CA LEU A 165 -1.96 10.04 -7.38
C LEU A 165 -1.74 10.52 -5.94
N SER A 166 -0.60 11.20 -5.73
CA SER A 166 -0.45 12.09 -4.58
C SER A 166 -1.28 13.35 -4.81
N GLU A 167 -2.16 13.68 -3.86
CA GLU A 167 -3.13 14.78 -3.97
C GLU A 167 -2.55 16.09 -4.54
N PHE A 168 -3.24 16.69 -5.52
CA PHE A 168 -2.78 17.84 -6.32
C PHE A 168 -1.33 17.72 -6.78
N ALA A 169 -1.00 16.59 -7.40
CA ALA A 169 0.34 16.30 -7.86
C ALA A 169 1.44 16.45 -6.78
N ASN A 170 1.12 16.15 -5.52
CA ASN A 170 1.97 16.32 -4.34
C ASN A 170 2.17 17.78 -3.87
N SER A 171 1.33 18.71 -4.33
CA SER A 171 1.36 20.13 -3.94
C SER A 171 0.13 20.53 -3.14
N PHE A 172 -0.17 19.80 -2.07
CA PHE A 172 -1.34 20.06 -1.21
C PHE A 172 -0.95 20.21 0.26
N GLY A 173 -0.72 19.10 0.96
CA GLY A 173 -0.25 19.04 2.34
C GLY A 173 1.07 18.27 2.46
N ASN A 174 1.23 17.58 3.59
CA ASN A 174 2.40 16.74 3.89
C ASN A 174 2.13 15.24 3.67
N GLN A 175 1.28 14.90 2.71
CA GLN A 175 0.89 13.53 2.43
C GLN A 175 2.07 12.69 1.91
N PRO A 176 2.11 11.38 2.22
CA PRO A 176 3.04 10.48 1.57
C PRO A 176 2.70 10.33 0.08
N SER A 177 3.71 9.97 -0.73
CA SER A 177 3.48 9.76 -2.16
C SER A 177 2.47 8.64 -2.41
N GLY A 178 1.51 8.87 -3.31
CA GLY A 178 0.41 7.95 -3.58
C GLY A 178 -0.81 8.09 -2.68
N PHE A 179 -0.79 8.97 -1.68
CA PHE A 179 -1.99 9.26 -0.90
C PHE A 179 -2.82 10.39 -1.50
N SER A 180 -4.13 10.19 -1.52
CA SER A 180 -5.09 11.30 -1.58
C SER A 180 -6.24 11.11 -0.62
N ASN A 181 -6.78 12.21 -0.09
CA ASN A 181 -7.92 12.17 0.80
C ASN A 181 -9.18 11.55 0.14
N LEU A 182 -9.34 11.74 -1.18
CA LEU A 182 -10.48 11.17 -1.88
C LEU A 182 -10.32 9.69 -2.22
N THR A 183 -9.12 9.25 -2.63
CA THR A 183 -8.92 7.90 -3.19
C THR A 183 -8.15 6.93 -2.31
N GLY A 184 -7.54 7.40 -1.22
CA GLY A 184 -6.68 6.61 -0.34
C GLY A 184 -5.26 6.43 -0.90
N GLN A 185 -4.53 5.47 -0.35
CA GLN A 185 -3.14 5.19 -0.69
C GLN A 185 -3.02 4.27 -1.91
N VAL A 186 -2.15 4.62 -2.86
CA VAL A 186 -1.63 3.72 -3.90
C VAL A 186 -0.44 2.94 -3.34
N LEU A 187 -0.40 1.62 -3.50
CA LEU A 187 0.76 0.80 -3.12
C LEU A 187 1.81 0.78 -4.22
N ASN A 188 3.09 0.59 -3.90
CA ASN A 188 4.12 0.40 -4.91
C ASN A 188 3.94 -0.97 -5.60
N GLY A 189 3.95 -0.99 -6.94
CA GLY A 189 3.69 -2.17 -7.76
C GLY A 189 4.84 -3.18 -7.82
N ILE A 190 6.03 -2.86 -7.33
CA ILE A 190 7.10 -3.86 -7.16
C ILE A 190 7.04 -4.47 -5.76
N ASP A 191 6.75 -3.65 -4.75
CA ASP A 191 6.88 -4.05 -3.35
C ASP A 191 6.08 -3.12 -2.43
N ALA A 192 5.04 -3.64 -1.78
CA ALA A 192 4.09 -2.87 -0.97
C ALA A 192 4.74 -2.09 0.19
N ASP A 193 5.92 -2.49 0.64
CA ASP A 193 6.68 -1.84 1.73
C ASP A 193 7.46 -0.60 1.26
N GLN A 194 7.46 -0.35 -0.05
CA GLN A 194 8.17 0.77 -0.64
C GLN A 194 7.24 1.91 -0.94
N ASN A 195 7.78 3.11 -0.81
CA ASN A 195 7.13 4.30 -1.29
C ASN A 195 6.94 4.21 -2.83
N PRO A 196 5.73 4.45 -3.38
CA PRO A 196 5.48 4.38 -4.82
C PRO A 196 6.13 5.52 -5.61
N SER A 197 6.63 6.54 -4.90
CA SER A 197 7.36 7.73 -5.34
C SER A 197 6.59 8.68 -6.25
N GLY A 198 6.82 9.98 -6.05
CA GLY A 198 6.29 11.05 -6.88
C GLY A 198 4.77 11.10 -6.94
N SER A 199 4.24 12.04 -7.73
CA SER A 199 2.79 12.22 -7.80
C SER A 199 2.08 11.37 -8.83
N SER A 200 2.77 10.84 -9.84
CA SER A 200 2.19 9.85 -10.78
C SER A 200 2.35 8.41 -10.28
N SER A 201 2.29 8.23 -8.96
CA SER A 201 2.40 6.96 -8.25
C SER A 201 1.40 5.91 -8.76
N GLY A 202 0.14 6.28 -9.01
CA GLY A 202 -0.84 5.37 -9.63
C GLY A 202 -0.45 4.92 -11.02
N THR A 203 0.10 5.82 -11.86
CA THR A 203 0.65 5.45 -13.17
C THR A 203 1.83 4.50 -13.04
N GLY A 204 2.76 4.79 -12.12
CA GLY A 204 3.90 3.93 -11.82
C GLY A 204 3.47 2.50 -11.45
N THR A 205 2.59 2.40 -10.46
CA THR A 205 2.08 1.12 -9.95
C THR A 205 1.29 0.36 -11.01
N ALA A 206 0.37 1.03 -11.71
CA ALA A 206 -0.43 0.37 -12.73
C ALA A 206 0.42 -0.19 -13.87
N MET A 207 1.48 0.51 -14.26
CA MET A 207 2.33 0.07 -15.37
C MET A 207 3.32 -1.01 -14.97
N ALA A 208 3.83 -0.97 -13.73
CA ALA A 208 4.66 -2.01 -13.16
C ALA A 208 3.92 -3.35 -13.08
N ALA A 209 2.66 -3.33 -12.64
CA ALA A 209 1.77 -4.49 -12.54
C ALA A 209 1.06 -4.85 -13.87
N ALA A 210 1.37 -4.16 -14.97
CA ALA A 210 0.79 -4.37 -16.29
C ALA A 210 -0.74 -4.28 -16.36
N LEU A 211 -1.33 -3.27 -15.72
CA LEU A 211 -2.79 -3.04 -15.70
C LEU A 211 -3.35 -2.38 -16.98
N SER A 212 -2.48 -1.97 -17.90
CA SER A 212 -2.84 -1.43 -19.22
C SER A 212 -1.64 -1.56 -20.17
N THR A 213 -1.88 -1.42 -21.47
CA THR A 213 -0.81 -1.33 -22.46
C THR A 213 -0.03 -0.02 -22.26
N LEU A 214 -0.75 1.11 -22.24
CA LEU A 214 -0.16 2.44 -22.13
C LEU A 214 -0.60 3.15 -20.84
N GLY A 215 0.22 4.09 -20.37
CA GLY A 215 -0.04 4.90 -19.19
C GLY A 215 0.55 6.31 -19.33
N ILE A 216 -0.19 7.31 -18.84
CA ILE A 216 0.27 8.72 -18.82
C ILE A 216 0.37 9.22 -17.38
N GLY A 217 1.53 9.78 -17.07
CA GLY A 217 1.78 10.57 -15.87
C GLY A 217 1.87 12.07 -16.20
N THR A 218 2.03 12.88 -15.17
CA THR A 218 2.32 14.32 -15.32
C THR A 218 3.50 14.71 -14.44
N GLU A 219 4.26 15.71 -14.86
CA GLU A 219 5.45 16.17 -14.16
C GLU A 219 5.61 17.68 -14.16
N THR A 220 5.67 18.25 -12.96
CA THR A 220 6.26 19.56 -12.67
C THR A 220 7.76 19.42 -12.37
N SER A 221 8.10 18.48 -11.47
CA SER A 221 9.47 18.18 -11.07
C SER A 221 9.56 16.72 -10.56
N GLY A 222 10.07 15.82 -11.39
CA GLY A 222 10.30 14.40 -11.08
C GLY A 222 9.07 13.48 -11.01
N SER A 223 7.85 13.96 -11.25
CA SER A 223 6.64 13.12 -11.08
C SER A 223 6.35 12.11 -12.20
N ILE A 224 7.14 12.07 -13.28
CA ILE A 224 7.21 10.96 -14.25
C ILE A 224 8.49 10.16 -14.01
N ILE A 225 9.63 10.85 -13.85
CA ILE A 225 10.96 10.25 -13.74
C ILE A 225 11.14 9.47 -12.42
N SER A 226 10.76 10.05 -11.29
CA SER A 226 10.95 9.44 -9.95
C SER A 226 10.11 8.18 -9.72
N PRO A 227 8.79 8.14 -10.01
CA PRO A 227 8.03 6.89 -9.94
C PRO A 227 8.52 5.85 -10.97
N SER A 228 8.95 6.28 -12.16
CA SER A 228 9.50 5.34 -13.15
C SER A 228 10.80 4.68 -12.65
N ASN A 229 11.66 5.48 -12.00
CA ASN A 229 12.85 4.97 -11.33
C ASN A 229 12.51 3.98 -10.21
N ALA A 230 11.51 4.30 -9.38
CA ALA A 230 11.13 3.46 -8.25
C ALA A 230 10.50 2.12 -8.68
N GLN A 231 9.88 2.06 -9.86
CA GLN A 231 9.01 0.94 -10.26
C GLN A 231 9.41 0.25 -11.58
N SER A 232 10.67 0.42 -12.03
CA SER A 232 11.24 -0.25 -13.20
C SER A 232 10.47 0.03 -14.50
N LEU A 233 10.26 1.31 -14.80
CA LEU A 233 9.54 1.76 -15.98
C LEU A 233 10.40 2.63 -16.89
N VAL A 234 10.00 2.66 -18.16
CA VAL A 234 10.40 3.70 -19.09
C VAL A 234 9.51 4.92 -18.84
N GLY A 235 10.12 6.00 -18.38
CA GLY A 235 9.44 7.27 -18.12
C GLY A 235 10.01 8.37 -19.00
N LEU A 236 9.18 8.99 -19.85
CA LEU A 236 9.59 10.11 -20.69
C LEU A 236 8.87 11.37 -20.24
N ARG A 237 9.64 12.30 -19.68
CA ARG A 237 9.21 13.69 -19.49
C ARG A 237 9.46 14.42 -20.81
N PRO A 238 8.43 14.91 -21.53
CA PRO A 238 8.64 15.65 -22.77
C PRO A 238 9.00 17.11 -22.50
N THR A 239 9.42 17.81 -23.54
CA THR A 239 9.59 19.26 -23.56
C THR A 239 8.26 19.93 -23.23
N VAL A 240 8.28 20.93 -22.35
CA VAL A 240 7.07 21.71 -22.03
C VAL A 240 6.63 22.43 -23.30
N GLY A 241 5.36 22.28 -23.69
CA GLY A 241 4.81 22.79 -24.95
C GLY A 241 4.81 21.80 -26.11
N LEU A 242 5.51 20.66 -26.02
CA LEU A 242 5.41 19.60 -27.05
C LEU A 242 4.06 18.90 -27.04
N VAL A 243 3.53 18.64 -25.85
CA VAL A 243 2.21 18.06 -25.65
C VAL A 243 1.27 19.12 -25.06
N PRO A 244 -0.03 19.07 -25.37
CA PRO A 244 -1.00 20.00 -24.80
C PRO A 244 -1.01 19.99 -23.27
N GLY A 245 -0.86 21.17 -22.65
CA GLY A 245 -1.08 21.39 -21.22
C GLY A 245 -2.56 21.60 -20.86
N TYR A 246 -3.36 22.01 -21.84
CA TYR A 246 -4.78 22.27 -21.66
C TYR A 246 -5.54 21.04 -21.18
N GLY A 247 -6.38 21.23 -20.16
CA GLY A 247 -7.16 20.13 -19.61
C GLY A 247 -6.55 19.43 -18.41
N ILE A 248 -5.37 19.85 -17.94
CA ILE A 248 -4.61 19.16 -16.90
C ILE A 248 -4.57 20.02 -15.64
N ALA A 249 -4.99 19.46 -14.50
CA ALA A 249 -4.95 20.16 -13.22
C ALA A 249 -3.49 20.53 -12.87
N PRO A 250 -3.18 21.84 -12.70
CA PRO A 250 -1.81 22.34 -12.71
C PRO A 250 -1.18 22.46 -11.31
N ILE A 251 0.15 22.58 -11.29
CA ILE A 251 0.93 23.16 -10.18
C ILE A 251 1.66 24.42 -10.66
N SER A 252 2.35 24.31 -11.80
CA SER A 252 3.20 25.34 -12.38
C SER A 252 3.28 25.12 -13.89
N ALA A 253 2.42 25.83 -14.63
CA ALA A 253 2.32 25.70 -16.09
C ALA A 253 3.64 25.89 -16.84
N SER A 254 4.62 26.59 -16.24
CA SER A 254 5.94 26.80 -16.87
C SER A 254 6.83 25.55 -16.83
N GLN A 255 6.45 24.53 -16.07
CA GLN A 255 7.18 23.28 -15.88
C GLN A 255 6.33 22.04 -16.14
N ASP A 256 5.01 22.17 -16.02
CA ASP A 256 4.06 21.06 -16.14
C ASP A 256 4.03 20.48 -17.55
N THR A 257 4.17 19.16 -17.63
CA THR A 257 4.03 18.41 -18.87
C THR A 257 3.45 17.02 -18.59
N ALA A 258 2.68 16.48 -19.53
CA ALA A 258 2.24 15.09 -19.51
C ALA A 258 3.21 14.22 -20.30
N GLY A 259 3.38 12.97 -19.91
CA GLY A 259 4.30 12.08 -20.63
C GLY A 259 4.05 10.60 -20.35
N PRO A 260 4.57 9.73 -21.23
CA PRO A 260 4.41 8.31 -21.06
C PRO A 260 5.20 7.79 -19.87
N MET A 261 4.55 6.91 -19.13
CA MET A 261 5.17 6.00 -18.17
C MET A 261 4.72 4.61 -18.59
N VAL A 262 5.63 3.78 -19.08
CA VAL A 262 5.32 2.52 -19.76
C VAL A 262 6.42 1.49 -19.53
N ARG A 263 6.24 0.26 -20.02
CA ARG A 263 7.18 -0.85 -19.79
C ARG A 263 8.30 -0.95 -20.82
N SER A 264 8.17 -0.29 -21.98
CA SER A 264 9.19 -0.30 -23.02
C SER A 264 9.35 1.04 -23.74
N VAL A 265 10.50 1.25 -24.37
CA VAL A 265 10.80 2.45 -25.17
C VAL A 265 9.91 2.53 -26.41
N SER A 266 9.55 1.38 -26.99
CA SER A 266 8.58 1.32 -28.09
C SER A 266 7.24 1.93 -27.70
N ASP A 267 6.74 1.58 -26.52
CA ASP A 267 5.44 2.02 -26.04
C ASP A 267 5.48 3.51 -25.66
N ALA A 268 6.66 4.02 -25.26
CA ALA A 268 6.87 5.44 -24.98
C ALA A 268 6.81 6.25 -26.28
N ALA A 269 7.44 5.77 -27.35
CA ALA A 269 7.38 6.37 -28.68
C ALA A 269 5.93 6.39 -29.23
N MET A 270 5.22 5.26 -29.12
CA MET A 270 3.82 5.15 -29.55
C MET A 270 2.91 6.11 -28.80
N THR A 271 3.09 6.21 -27.48
CA THR A 271 2.29 7.10 -26.64
C THR A 271 2.58 8.56 -26.98
N LEU A 272 3.86 8.96 -27.07
CA LEU A 272 4.23 10.34 -27.41
C LEU A 272 3.70 10.73 -28.80
N ALA A 273 3.84 9.86 -29.80
CA ALA A 273 3.30 10.08 -31.14
C ALA A 273 1.77 10.26 -31.17
N SER A 274 1.07 9.75 -30.16
CA SER A 274 -0.39 9.85 -30.06
C SER A 274 -0.88 11.11 -29.33
N ILE A 275 0.01 11.84 -28.63
CA ILE A 275 -0.35 13.02 -27.81
C ILE A 275 0.38 14.31 -28.20
N ALA A 276 1.49 14.22 -28.95
CA ALA A 276 2.29 15.37 -29.32
C ALA A 276 1.63 16.28 -30.36
N GLY A 277 2.08 17.53 -30.37
CA GLY A 277 1.73 18.55 -31.37
C GLY A 277 0.82 19.64 -30.84
N PRO A 278 0.56 20.66 -31.69
CA PRO A 278 -0.06 21.91 -31.26
C PRO A 278 -1.49 21.70 -30.76
N ASP A 279 -1.91 22.59 -29.87
CA ASP A 279 -3.26 22.67 -29.34
C ASP A 279 -3.63 24.14 -29.04
N PRO A 280 -4.67 24.69 -29.69
CA PRO A 280 -5.08 26.08 -29.47
C PRO A 280 -5.55 26.37 -28.04
N GLY A 281 -6.07 25.36 -27.33
CA GLY A 281 -6.46 25.53 -25.92
C GLY A 281 -5.27 25.84 -25.04
N SER A 282 -4.15 25.13 -25.27
CA SER A 282 -2.90 25.32 -24.53
C SER A 282 -2.28 26.69 -24.82
N ASP A 283 -2.32 27.15 -26.08
CA ASP A 283 -1.83 28.49 -26.45
C ASP A 283 -2.62 29.62 -25.76
N ALA A 284 -3.95 29.49 -25.70
CA ALA A 284 -4.81 30.43 -24.99
C ALA A 284 -4.54 30.44 -23.48
N GLU A 285 -4.35 29.26 -22.88
CA GLU A 285 -4.03 29.12 -21.46
C GLU A 285 -2.65 29.71 -21.11
N TYR A 286 -1.62 29.39 -21.90
CA TYR A 286 -0.29 29.99 -21.73
C TYR A 286 -0.31 31.51 -21.92
N THR A 287 -1.10 32.02 -22.86
CA THR A 287 -1.29 33.46 -23.03
C THR A 287 -1.92 34.11 -21.79
N ALA A 288 -2.92 33.46 -21.16
CA ALA A 288 -3.54 33.97 -19.94
C ALA A 288 -2.57 33.98 -18.74
N ILE A 289 -1.74 32.93 -18.61
CA ILE A 289 -0.81 32.77 -17.49
C ILE A 289 0.42 33.66 -17.67
N PHE A 290 1.09 33.56 -18.81
CA PHE A 290 2.41 34.18 -19.08
C PHE A 290 2.34 35.45 -19.91
N GLY A 291 1.19 35.80 -20.49
CA GLY A 291 1.04 36.90 -21.46
C GLY A 291 1.26 36.48 -22.92
N PRO A 292 0.91 37.36 -23.87
CA PRO A 292 0.93 37.05 -25.30
C PRO A 292 2.35 36.90 -25.89
N ASP A 293 3.39 37.33 -25.17
CA ASP A 293 4.79 37.29 -25.57
C ASP A 293 5.56 36.07 -25.00
N TYR A 294 4.86 35.08 -24.42
CA TYR A 294 5.48 33.93 -23.76
C TYR A 294 6.43 33.11 -24.66
N LEU A 295 6.15 33.04 -25.96
CA LEU A 295 7.03 32.41 -26.96
C LEU A 295 8.28 33.27 -27.24
N ALA A 296 8.09 34.59 -27.39
CA ALA A 296 9.19 35.52 -27.67
C ALA A 296 10.15 35.65 -26.49
N THR A 297 9.66 35.48 -25.27
CA THR A 297 10.45 35.49 -24.03
C THR A 297 11.08 34.13 -23.70
N GLY A 298 10.76 33.08 -24.49
CA GLY A 298 11.31 31.74 -24.30
C GLY A 298 10.81 31.03 -23.04
N VAL A 299 9.69 31.45 -22.46
CA VAL A 299 9.10 30.76 -21.29
C VAL A 299 8.72 29.32 -21.67
N ILE A 300 8.06 29.18 -22.81
CA ILE A 300 7.82 27.92 -23.51
C ILE A 300 8.63 27.95 -24.81
N PRO A 301 9.46 26.93 -25.10
CA PRO A 301 10.17 26.85 -26.37
C PRO A 301 9.20 26.85 -27.57
N THR A 302 9.55 27.49 -28.68
CA THR A 302 8.68 27.49 -29.87
C THR A 302 8.61 26.09 -30.48
N LEU A 303 7.39 25.55 -30.62
CA LEU A 303 7.17 24.22 -31.18
C LEU A 303 7.74 24.12 -32.60
N PRO A 304 8.44 23.03 -32.97
CA PRO A 304 8.88 22.80 -34.34
C PRO A 304 7.70 22.78 -35.30
N ALA A 305 7.92 23.26 -36.54
CA ALA A 305 6.88 23.30 -37.57
C ALA A 305 6.30 21.91 -37.90
N GLN A 306 7.08 20.85 -37.69
CA GLN A 306 6.66 19.46 -37.83
C GLN A 306 7.13 18.66 -36.63
N VAL A 307 6.21 17.93 -36.00
CA VAL A 307 6.55 16.95 -34.96
C VAL A 307 7.16 15.72 -35.63
N PRO A 308 8.32 15.23 -35.16
CA PRO A 308 8.93 14.02 -35.70
C PRO A 308 8.03 12.79 -35.61
N ASP A 309 8.21 11.85 -36.54
CA ASP A 309 7.65 10.51 -36.38
C ASP A 309 8.52 9.72 -35.41
N TYR A 310 8.17 9.77 -34.12
CA TYR A 310 8.91 9.11 -33.04
C TYR A 310 9.06 7.60 -33.22
N MET A 311 8.21 6.95 -34.01
CA MET A 311 8.32 5.51 -34.30
C MET A 311 9.57 5.20 -35.13
N LYS A 312 10.08 6.15 -35.93
CA LYS A 312 11.30 5.98 -36.73
C LYS A 312 12.58 5.99 -35.89
N ALA A 313 12.51 6.43 -34.64
CA ALA A 313 13.64 6.33 -33.72
C ALA A 313 13.90 4.89 -33.23
N LEU A 314 12.94 3.97 -33.40
CA LEU A 314 13.04 2.58 -32.98
C LEU A 314 13.93 1.74 -33.93
N ASP A 315 15.20 2.10 -34.04
CA ASP A 315 16.22 1.40 -34.81
C ASP A 315 17.38 0.98 -33.89
N VAL A 316 17.74 -0.31 -33.92
CA VAL A 316 18.88 -0.82 -33.13
C VAL A 316 20.23 -0.25 -33.60
N ASN A 317 20.30 0.33 -34.80
CA ASN A 317 21.49 1.00 -35.33
C ASN A 317 21.46 2.52 -35.14
N PHE A 318 20.46 3.07 -34.44
CA PHE A 318 20.20 4.50 -34.36
C PHE A 318 21.42 5.34 -33.95
N VAL A 319 22.25 4.80 -33.05
CA VAL A 319 23.39 5.52 -32.46
C VAL A 319 24.70 5.34 -33.23
N ARG A 320 24.73 4.54 -34.29
CA ARG A 320 25.98 4.23 -35.03
C ARG A 320 26.60 5.50 -35.60
N GLY A 321 27.82 5.81 -35.17
CA GLY A 321 28.57 7.01 -35.56
C GLY A 321 28.07 8.32 -34.93
N LYS A 322 27.01 8.29 -34.12
CA LYS A 322 26.48 9.48 -33.44
C LYS A 322 27.26 9.77 -32.16
N LYS A 323 27.42 11.05 -31.83
CA LYS A 323 28.06 11.49 -30.59
C LYS A 323 27.05 11.55 -29.45
N ILE A 324 27.37 10.91 -28.33
CA ILE A 324 26.55 10.91 -27.12
C ILE A 324 27.39 11.43 -25.96
N GLY A 325 26.90 12.48 -25.30
CA GLY A 325 27.50 13.04 -24.10
C GLY A 325 27.38 12.08 -22.92
N TYR A 326 28.36 12.05 -22.02
CA TYR A 326 28.20 11.34 -20.75
C TYR A 326 28.87 12.06 -19.59
N ASN A 327 28.35 11.83 -18.38
CA ASN A 327 28.97 12.26 -17.13
C ASN A 327 28.67 11.31 -15.98
N GLY A 328 29.35 11.52 -14.85
CA GLY A 328 29.36 10.61 -13.70
C GLY A 328 30.50 9.59 -13.74
N THR A 329 30.63 8.82 -12.67
CA THR A 329 31.69 7.84 -12.50
C THR A 329 31.31 6.51 -13.16
N LEU A 330 32.15 6.05 -14.09
CA LEU A 330 31.99 4.78 -14.80
C LEU A 330 32.56 3.62 -13.98
N THR A 331 31.79 3.09 -13.04
CA THR A 331 32.16 1.92 -12.23
C THR A 331 31.52 0.65 -12.80
N ASP A 332 32.30 -0.41 -12.98
CA ASP A 332 31.80 -1.69 -13.51
C ASP A 332 30.63 -2.25 -12.68
N GLY A 333 29.65 -2.82 -13.38
CA GLY A 333 28.42 -3.34 -12.76
C GLY A 333 27.38 -2.28 -12.39
N THR A 334 27.70 -0.98 -12.49
CA THR A 334 26.69 0.08 -12.29
C THR A 334 25.80 0.25 -13.51
N PRO A 335 24.53 0.69 -13.33
CA PRO A 335 23.62 0.97 -14.45
C PRO A 335 24.22 1.91 -15.50
N LEU A 336 24.90 2.97 -15.06
CA LEU A 336 25.54 3.96 -15.95
C LEU A 336 26.60 3.32 -16.85
N LYS A 337 27.47 2.48 -16.28
CA LYS A 337 28.53 1.80 -17.04
C LYS A 337 27.97 0.78 -18.02
N ILE A 338 26.95 0.03 -17.62
CA ILE A 338 26.29 -0.95 -18.51
C ILE A 338 25.67 -0.24 -19.72
N ALA A 339 24.97 0.88 -19.49
CA ALA A 339 24.38 1.67 -20.58
C ALA A 339 25.45 2.29 -21.49
N TYR A 340 26.55 2.81 -20.91
CA TYR A 340 27.69 3.32 -21.66
C TYR A 340 28.28 2.24 -22.59
N ASP A 341 28.54 1.04 -22.08
CA ASP A 341 29.12 -0.06 -22.85
C ASP A 341 28.17 -0.52 -23.97
N ALA A 342 26.87 -0.57 -23.70
CA ALA A 342 25.86 -0.90 -24.70
C ALA A 342 25.88 0.09 -25.89
N LEU A 343 26.01 1.39 -25.62
CA LEU A 343 26.10 2.42 -26.64
C LEU A 343 27.41 2.32 -27.44
N VAL A 344 28.55 2.10 -26.78
CA VAL A 344 29.85 1.87 -27.45
C VAL A 344 29.77 0.66 -28.37
N ALA A 345 29.20 -0.46 -27.90
CA ALA A 345 29.04 -1.68 -28.69
C ALA A 345 28.13 -1.47 -29.91
N ALA A 346 27.13 -0.60 -29.81
CA ALA A 346 26.27 -0.20 -30.93
C ALA A 346 26.93 0.81 -31.91
N GLY A 347 28.15 1.26 -31.61
CA GLY A 347 28.95 2.16 -32.44
C GLY A 347 28.74 3.64 -32.15
N ALA A 348 28.22 4.01 -30.98
CA ALA A 348 28.17 5.42 -30.54
C ALA A 348 29.57 5.96 -30.21
N VAL A 349 29.78 7.24 -30.48
CA VAL A 349 30.98 7.98 -30.07
C VAL A 349 30.68 8.66 -28.73
N MET A 350 31.20 8.11 -27.63
CA MET A 350 30.94 8.65 -26.30
C MET A 350 31.86 9.84 -26.00
N VAL A 351 31.29 10.96 -25.57
CA VAL A 351 32.02 12.21 -25.33
C VAL A 351 31.78 12.72 -23.90
N PRO A 352 32.82 13.01 -23.09
CA PRO A 352 32.63 13.57 -21.76
C PRO A 352 31.92 14.94 -21.79
N ARG A 353 30.89 15.12 -20.95
CA ARG A 353 30.12 16.37 -20.81
C ARG A 353 29.94 16.75 -19.34
N PRO A 354 30.86 17.52 -18.74
CA PRO A 354 30.75 17.91 -17.34
C PRO A 354 29.45 18.68 -17.10
N GLN A 355 28.87 18.49 -15.92
CA GLN A 355 27.63 19.18 -15.55
C GLN A 355 27.88 20.68 -15.44
N ALA A 356 27.08 21.47 -16.16
CA ALA A 356 27.14 22.93 -16.08
C ALA A 356 26.62 23.45 -14.73
N ALA A 357 27.14 24.59 -14.28
CA ALA A 357 26.62 25.28 -13.10
C ALA A 357 25.66 26.40 -13.54
N VAL A 358 24.56 26.56 -12.80
CA VAL A 358 23.67 27.72 -12.94
C VAL A 358 23.93 28.65 -11.76
N GLY A 359 24.24 29.91 -12.07
CA GLY A 359 24.49 30.95 -11.07
C GLY A 359 23.24 31.34 -10.28
N THR A 360 23.38 32.34 -9.40
CA THR A 360 22.27 32.88 -8.62
C THR A 360 21.18 33.43 -9.52
N LEU A 361 19.94 32.98 -9.31
CA LEU A 361 18.77 33.39 -10.08
C LEU A 361 17.88 34.33 -9.27
N PRO A 362 17.19 35.29 -9.92
CA PRO A 362 16.19 36.11 -9.24
C PRO A 362 15.04 35.25 -8.72
N SER A 363 14.46 35.61 -7.57
CA SER A 363 13.34 34.88 -6.97
C SER A 363 12.04 35.09 -7.74
N LEU A 364 11.19 34.06 -7.78
CA LEU A 364 9.80 34.20 -8.19
C LEU A 364 8.94 34.54 -6.96
N PRO A 365 7.84 35.29 -7.12
CA PRO A 365 6.89 35.51 -6.03
C PRO A 365 6.32 34.18 -5.54
N ALA A 366 6.45 33.90 -4.24
CA ALA A 366 6.01 32.66 -3.65
C ALA A 366 4.49 32.45 -3.85
N GLY A 367 4.09 31.25 -4.29
CA GLY A 367 2.68 30.88 -4.47
C GLY A 367 1.97 31.51 -5.67
N TYR A 368 2.54 32.53 -6.32
CA TYR A 368 1.86 33.29 -7.39
C TYR A 368 1.44 32.43 -8.58
N GLU A 369 2.38 31.70 -9.19
CA GLU A 369 2.09 30.88 -10.37
C GLU A 369 1.07 29.79 -10.04
N GLN A 370 1.22 29.14 -8.89
CA GLN A 370 0.31 28.08 -8.43
C GLN A 370 -1.12 28.60 -8.27
N HIS A 371 -1.30 29.73 -7.56
CA HIS A 371 -2.62 30.33 -7.38
C HIS A 371 -3.23 30.70 -8.74
N LYS A 372 -2.47 31.43 -9.58
CA LYS A 372 -2.95 31.87 -10.89
C LYS A 372 -3.36 30.70 -11.77
N THR A 373 -2.53 29.67 -11.86
CA THR A 373 -2.80 28.53 -12.76
C THR A 373 -3.95 27.66 -12.26
N ILE A 374 -4.14 27.49 -10.95
CA ILE A 374 -5.30 26.77 -10.39
C ILE A 374 -6.60 27.51 -10.72
N ASP A 375 -6.62 28.83 -10.52
CA ASP A 375 -7.82 29.63 -10.82
C ASP A 375 -8.14 29.64 -12.32
N GLU A 376 -7.14 29.71 -13.20
CA GLU A 376 -7.37 29.56 -14.65
C GLU A 376 -7.94 28.17 -15.01
N TYR A 377 -7.45 27.10 -14.38
CA TYR A 377 -7.99 25.75 -14.56
C TYR A 377 -9.45 25.64 -14.06
N TYR A 378 -9.81 26.26 -12.94
CA TYR A 378 -11.18 26.19 -12.41
C TYR A 378 -12.21 26.93 -13.24
N LYS A 379 -11.85 28.04 -13.91
CA LYS A 379 -12.75 28.77 -14.81
C LYS A 379 -13.34 27.89 -15.91
N ARG A 380 -12.62 26.85 -16.35
CA ARG A 380 -13.03 25.99 -17.48
C ARG A 380 -13.76 24.71 -17.07
N LEU A 381 -13.87 24.37 -15.78
CA LEU A 381 -14.60 23.17 -15.34
C LEU A 381 -16.11 23.24 -15.63
N GLY A 382 -16.60 24.39 -16.12
CA GLY A 382 -17.98 24.58 -16.55
C GLY A 382 -18.93 24.87 -15.40
N PRO A 383 -20.20 25.17 -15.67
CA PRO A 383 -21.15 25.63 -14.65
C PRO A 383 -21.44 24.58 -13.57
N GLN A 384 -21.34 23.29 -13.88
CA GLN A 384 -21.63 22.20 -12.95
C GLN A 384 -20.46 21.81 -12.02
N ALA A 385 -19.26 22.39 -12.21
CA ALA A 385 -18.13 22.11 -11.33
C ALA A 385 -18.46 22.46 -9.87
N PRO A 386 -18.05 21.61 -8.89
CA PRO A 386 -18.37 21.80 -7.47
C PRO A 386 -17.72 23.05 -6.86
N ILE A 387 -16.61 23.49 -7.45
CA ILE A 387 -15.76 24.60 -7.00
C ILE A 387 -15.36 25.42 -8.22
N LYS A 388 -15.18 26.75 -8.05
CA LYS A 388 -14.82 27.70 -9.11
C LYS A 388 -13.53 28.48 -8.87
N SER A 389 -12.93 28.38 -7.68
CA SER A 389 -11.69 29.09 -7.33
C SER A 389 -10.89 28.34 -6.26
N LEU A 390 -9.60 28.65 -6.14
CA LEU A 390 -8.76 28.14 -5.05
C LEU A 390 -9.32 28.57 -3.67
N ALA A 391 -9.91 29.76 -3.59
CA ALA A 391 -10.56 30.25 -2.37
C ALA A 391 -11.74 29.35 -1.94
N GLU A 392 -12.60 28.98 -2.89
CA GLU A 392 -13.71 28.06 -2.63
C GLU A 392 -13.22 26.65 -2.26
N GLU A 393 -12.16 26.16 -2.92
CA GLU A 393 -11.55 24.85 -2.62
C GLU A 393 -11.01 24.81 -1.18
N VAL A 394 -10.23 25.81 -0.78
CA VAL A 394 -9.69 25.91 0.59
C VAL A 394 -10.83 25.98 1.61
N ALA A 395 -11.90 26.73 1.31
CA ALA A 395 -13.06 26.83 2.19
C ALA A 395 -13.83 25.50 2.34
N ASP A 396 -14.08 24.77 1.25
CA ASP A 396 -14.75 23.44 1.32
C ASP A 396 -13.87 22.44 2.06
N ASN A 397 -12.56 22.42 1.80
CA ASN A 397 -11.63 21.54 2.52
C ASN A 397 -11.60 21.85 4.03
N GLN A 398 -11.59 23.12 4.43
CA GLN A 398 -11.65 23.52 5.84
C GLN A 398 -13.00 23.13 6.50
N ALA A 399 -14.11 23.31 5.78
CA ALA A 399 -15.43 22.90 6.25
C ALA A 399 -15.58 21.38 6.39
N ASN A 400 -14.78 20.60 5.66
CA ASN A 400 -14.79 19.13 5.64
C ASN A 400 -13.44 18.54 6.08
N ALA A 401 -12.79 19.14 7.08
CA ALA A 401 -11.43 18.80 7.48
C ALA A 401 -11.21 17.30 7.78
N GLN A 402 -12.21 16.61 8.34
CA GLN A 402 -12.12 15.18 8.64
C GLN A 402 -11.88 14.34 7.38
N GLN A 403 -12.54 14.70 6.27
CA GLN A 403 -12.43 14.01 4.99
C GLN A 403 -11.30 14.55 4.12
N ALA A 404 -10.97 15.84 4.26
CA ALA A 404 -10.16 16.57 3.29
C ALA A 404 -8.73 16.88 3.77
N LEU A 405 -8.45 16.84 5.07
CA LEU A 405 -7.23 17.45 5.63
C LEU A 405 -6.43 16.51 6.55
N LYS A 406 -6.44 15.18 6.30
CA LYS A 406 -5.62 14.22 7.09
C LYS A 406 -4.15 14.64 7.20
N PHE A 407 -3.58 15.19 6.12
CA PHE A 407 -2.20 15.68 6.04
C PHE A 407 -2.10 17.20 5.81
N GLY A 408 -3.19 17.94 6.05
CA GLY A 408 -3.28 19.38 5.82
C GLY A 408 -3.32 19.80 4.34
N ASN A 409 -3.29 21.11 4.11
CA ASN A 409 -3.34 21.75 2.79
C ASN A 409 -2.44 23.01 2.70
N ASN A 410 -1.31 23.02 3.41
CA ASN A 410 -0.44 24.18 3.57
C ASN A 410 0.04 24.78 2.23
N SER A 411 0.28 23.97 1.19
CA SER A 411 0.67 24.46 -0.13
C SER A 411 -0.42 25.36 -0.74
N HIS A 412 -1.68 24.93 -0.65
CA HIS A 412 -2.82 25.66 -1.19
C HIS A 412 -3.17 26.89 -0.35
N LEU A 413 -3.01 26.81 0.98
CA LEU A 413 -3.11 28.00 1.85
C LEU A 413 -2.05 29.06 1.50
N ASN A 414 -0.81 28.64 1.26
CA ASN A 414 0.27 29.55 0.85
C ASN A 414 0.03 30.14 -0.54
N ALA A 415 -0.46 29.34 -1.49
CA ALA A 415 -0.84 29.83 -2.82
C ALA A 415 -1.98 30.84 -2.74
N LEU A 416 -3.06 30.55 -1.99
CA LEU A 416 -4.20 31.44 -1.82
C LEU A 416 -3.81 32.81 -1.24
N ALA A 417 -2.77 32.85 -0.38
CA ALA A 417 -2.24 34.09 0.19
C ALA A 417 -1.45 34.95 -0.82
N ALA A 418 -1.05 34.40 -1.97
CA ALA A 418 -0.33 35.14 -3.00
C ALA A 418 -1.27 36.07 -3.77
N ASP A 419 -0.89 37.34 -3.91
CA ASP A 419 -1.60 38.32 -4.73
C ASP A 419 -1.47 37.96 -6.22
N VAL A 420 -2.60 37.65 -6.87
CA VAL A 420 -2.72 37.35 -8.30
C VAL A 420 -3.48 38.43 -9.07
N THR A 421 -3.60 39.64 -8.50
CA THR A 421 -4.27 40.76 -9.15
C THR A 421 -3.64 41.07 -10.52
N PRO A 422 -4.42 41.13 -11.60
CA PRO A 422 -3.91 41.49 -12.92
C PRO A 422 -3.17 42.84 -12.90
N GLY A 423 -1.92 42.85 -13.34
CA GLY A 423 -1.04 44.03 -13.33
C GLY A 423 -0.43 44.37 -11.96
N GLY A 424 -0.64 43.53 -10.93
CA GLY A 424 -0.07 43.72 -9.59
C GLY A 424 1.44 43.48 -9.52
N ALA A 425 2.02 43.75 -8.34
CA ALA A 425 3.48 43.67 -8.13
C ALA A 425 4.05 42.25 -8.31
N ASN A 426 3.29 41.24 -7.87
CA ASN A 426 3.68 39.83 -8.06
C ASN A 426 3.69 39.46 -9.54
N GLU A 427 2.66 39.84 -10.31
CA GLU A 427 2.65 39.58 -11.76
C GLU A 427 3.82 40.28 -12.46
N ALA A 428 4.08 41.54 -12.14
CA ALA A 428 5.22 42.28 -12.71
C ALA A 428 6.56 41.60 -12.41
N THR A 429 6.77 41.18 -11.16
CA THR A 429 7.99 40.48 -10.73
C THR A 429 8.12 39.12 -11.40
N TYR A 430 7.03 38.36 -11.49
CA TYR A 430 6.99 37.06 -12.13
C TYR A 430 7.32 37.16 -13.63
N ARG A 431 6.69 38.09 -14.34
CA ARG A 431 6.92 38.35 -15.77
C ARG A 431 8.36 38.79 -16.06
N ALA A 432 8.98 39.55 -15.17
CA ALA A 432 10.38 39.96 -15.31
C ALA A 432 11.36 38.81 -15.03
N ASN A 433 11.12 38.01 -13.99
CA ASN A 433 12.10 37.06 -13.49
C ASN A 433 12.02 35.67 -14.14
N LEU A 434 10.84 35.20 -14.56
CA LEU A 434 10.68 33.88 -15.17
C LEU A 434 11.52 33.71 -16.46
N PRO A 435 11.51 34.64 -17.43
CA PRO A 435 12.33 34.52 -18.64
C PRO A 435 13.83 34.45 -18.33
N VAL A 436 14.31 35.24 -17.37
CA VAL A 436 15.72 35.22 -16.93
C VAL A 436 16.10 33.85 -16.38
N ARG A 437 15.22 33.26 -15.56
CA ARG A 437 15.43 31.91 -15.02
C ARG A 437 15.45 30.87 -16.12
N LYS A 438 14.49 30.93 -17.05
CA LYS A 438 14.40 29.99 -18.19
C LYS A 438 15.65 30.04 -19.06
N ALA A 439 16.07 31.23 -19.48
CA ALA A 439 17.27 31.42 -20.28
C ALA A 439 18.53 30.85 -19.59
N ALA A 440 18.67 31.01 -18.27
CA ALA A 440 19.80 30.46 -17.54
C ALA A 440 19.82 28.92 -17.52
N TRP A 441 18.66 28.29 -17.33
CA TRP A 441 18.54 26.83 -17.36
C TRP A 441 18.71 26.26 -18.77
N HIS A 442 18.12 26.90 -19.79
CA HIS A 442 18.31 26.55 -21.21
C HIS A 442 19.79 26.58 -21.57
N LYS A 443 20.45 27.71 -21.33
CA LYS A 443 21.87 27.88 -21.63
C LYS A 443 22.73 26.79 -20.99
N ALA A 444 22.49 26.48 -19.71
CA ALA A 444 23.30 25.48 -19.02
C ALA A 444 23.19 24.08 -19.64
N ILE A 445 22.02 23.69 -20.13
CA ILE A 445 21.83 22.39 -20.79
C ILE A 445 22.31 22.46 -22.25
N ASP A 446 22.00 23.53 -22.98
CA ASP A 446 22.41 23.74 -24.37
C ASP A 446 23.94 23.80 -24.52
N ASP A 447 24.65 24.41 -23.56
CA ASP A 447 26.11 24.42 -23.49
C ASP A 447 26.67 23.00 -23.33
N MET A 448 25.99 22.12 -22.57
CA MET A 448 26.39 20.71 -22.46
C MET A 448 26.11 19.93 -23.75
N MET A 449 25.05 20.26 -24.48
CA MET A 449 24.67 19.59 -25.73
C MET A 449 25.57 20.01 -26.90
N THR A 450 25.92 21.30 -27.00
CA THR A 450 26.70 21.84 -28.12
C THR A 450 28.21 21.90 -27.84
N TYR A 451 28.59 22.05 -26.58
CA TYR A 451 29.95 22.18 -26.05
C TYR A 451 30.87 23.04 -26.93
N THR A 452 30.92 24.34 -26.64
CA THR A 452 32.00 25.23 -27.08
C THR A 452 33.01 25.35 -25.94
N ASN A 453 34.28 24.95 -26.16
CA ASN A 453 35.36 25.25 -25.21
C ASN A 453 35.36 26.77 -24.91
N SER A 454 35.95 27.20 -23.79
CA SER A 454 36.09 28.63 -23.43
C SER A 454 36.87 29.49 -24.46
N ASP A 455 37.30 28.88 -25.56
CA ASP A 455 37.91 29.48 -26.74
C ASP A 455 36.88 29.54 -27.88
N PRO A 456 36.34 30.73 -28.22
CA PRO A 456 35.36 30.91 -29.30
C PRO A 456 35.88 30.56 -30.71
N SER A 457 37.17 30.27 -30.87
CA SER A 457 37.77 29.87 -32.15
C SER A 457 37.63 28.37 -32.46
N GLN A 458 37.24 27.54 -31.48
CA GLN A 458 37.00 26.13 -31.70
C GLN A 458 35.59 25.84 -32.24
N PRO A 459 35.43 24.92 -33.20
CA PRO A 459 34.12 24.55 -33.71
C PRO A 459 33.29 23.88 -32.61
N ALA A 460 31.98 24.11 -32.62
CA ALA A 460 31.05 23.43 -31.73
C ALA A 460 31.16 21.90 -31.89
N ASP A 461 31.03 21.18 -30.78
CA ASP A 461 31.11 19.72 -30.71
C ASP A 461 29.75 19.14 -30.24
N PRO A 462 28.70 19.15 -31.09
CA PRO A 462 27.37 18.76 -30.66
C PRO A 462 27.25 17.25 -30.38
N VAL A 463 26.49 16.92 -29.33
CA VAL A 463 26.00 15.57 -29.02
C VAL A 463 24.48 15.53 -29.21
N ILE A 464 23.92 14.35 -29.49
CA ILE A 464 22.46 14.19 -29.67
C ILE A 464 21.71 13.89 -28.37
N ALA A 465 22.43 13.54 -27.31
CA ALA A 465 21.88 13.23 -25.99
C ALA A 465 23.00 13.20 -24.94
N ILE A 466 22.63 13.26 -23.66
CA ILE A 466 23.54 13.11 -22.52
C ILE A 466 23.09 11.94 -21.65
N LEU A 467 23.92 10.91 -21.53
CA LEU A 467 23.78 9.82 -20.57
C LEU A 467 24.39 10.25 -19.22
N GLY A 468 23.57 10.36 -18.17
CA GLY A 468 24.02 10.82 -16.86
C GLY A 468 23.04 11.81 -16.24
N GLY A 469 23.52 13.00 -15.89
CA GLY A 469 22.71 14.07 -15.32
C GLY A 469 22.89 15.42 -16.01
N VAL A 470 21.91 16.30 -15.81
CA VAL A 470 21.92 17.72 -16.19
C VAL A 470 21.48 18.59 -15.01
N PRO A 471 21.75 19.91 -14.98
CA PRO A 471 21.51 20.76 -13.81
C PRO A 471 20.06 20.73 -13.29
N ASN A 472 19.07 21.06 -14.12
CA ASN A 472 17.65 20.95 -13.78
C ASN A 472 16.78 20.93 -15.05
N GLY A 473 16.58 19.73 -15.61
CA GLY A 473 15.73 19.52 -16.79
C GLY A 473 14.31 20.06 -16.64
N PRO A 474 13.62 19.83 -15.50
CA PRO A 474 12.28 20.36 -15.28
C PRO A 474 12.17 21.89 -15.30
N GLN A 475 13.10 22.60 -14.66
CA GLN A 475 13.12 24.07 -14.68
C GLN A 475 13.39 24.62 -16.08
N ALA A 476 14.26 23.98 -16.87
CA ALA A 476 14.43 24.29 -18.29
C ALA A 476 13.16 23.98 -19.10
N GLY A 477 12.40 22.97 -18.68
CA GLY A 477 11.29 22.42 -19.44
C GLY A 477 11.77 21.45 -20.53
N TYR A 478 12.95 20.86 -20.40
CA TYR A 478 13.59 19.99 -21.39
C TYR A 478 13.34 18.49 -21.13
N PRO A 479 13.48 17.63 -22.15
CA PRO A 479 13.06 16.26 -22.05
C PRO A 479 14.04 15.39 -21.27
N THR A 480 13.53 14.31 -20.69
CA THR A 480 14.34 13.31 -19.98
C THR A 480 13.68 11.94 -20.12
N LEU A 481 14.47 10.93 -20.45
CA LEU A 481 14.05 9.55 -20.58
C LEU A 481 14.72 8.68 -19.50
N THR A 482 13.91 7.97 -18.71
CA THR A 482 14.35 6.92 -17.78
C THR A 482 14.29 5.58 -18.46
N ILE A 483 15.30 4.74 -18.27
CA ILE A 483 15.40 3.40 -18.87
C ILE A 483 15.73 2.38 -17.77
N PRO A 484 14.93 1.30 -17.61
CA PRO A 484 15.21 0.24 -16.65
C PRO A 484 16.50 -0.52 -16.93
N MET A 485 17.27 -0.78 -15.86
CA MET A 485 18.56 -1.46 -15.85
C MET A 485 18.58 -2.64 -14.85
N GLY A 486 17.41 -3.23 -14.61
CA GLY A 486 17.24 -4.41 -13.76
C GLY A 486 16.77 -4.11 -12.34
N TYR A 487 16.99 -5.09 -11.45
CA TYR A 487 16.57 -5.05 -10.06
C TYR A 487 17.70 -5.51 -9.16
N SER A 488 18.00 -4.73 -8.14
CA SER A 488 18.95 -5.10 -7.09
C SER A 488 18.24 -5.95 -6.05
N ALA A 489 18.51 -7.25 -5.97
CA ALA A 489 17.94 -8.12 -4.93
C ALA A 489 18.39 -7.68 -3.51
N THR A 490 19.64 -7.25 -3.37
CA THR A 490 20.22 -6.81 -2.08
C THR A 490 19.59 -5.51 -1.58
N HIS A 491 19.48 -4.50 -2.46
CA HIS A 491 18.92 -3.19 -2.09
C HIS A 491 17.41 -3.13 -2.25
N ARG A 492 16.83 -4.12 -2.93
CA ARG A 492 15.41 -4.22 -3.27
C ARG A 492 14.89 -3.00 -4.02
N ARG A 493 15.62 -2.56 -5.02
CA ARG A 493 15.25 -1.39 -5.82
C ARG A 493 15.42 -1.70 -7.29
N ALA A 494 14.49 -1.18 -8.08
CA ALA A 494 14.69 -1.05 -9.51
C ALA A 494 15.93 -0.17 -9.76
N LEU A 495 16.73 -0.59 -10.72
CA LEU A 495 17.90 0.15 -11.19
C LEU A 495 17.58 0.76 -12.54
N ASN A 496 18.08 1.97 -12.81
CA ASN A 496 17.76 2.69 -14.04
C ASN A 496 18.92 3.60 -14.45
N VAL A 497 18.89 4.08 -15.69
CA VAL A 497 19.69 5.21 -16.18
C VAL A 497 18.78 6.28 -16.77
N GLN A 498 19.30 7.51 -16.86
CA GLN A 498 18.61 8.62 -17.47
C GLN A 498 19.39 9.16 -18.66
N VAL A 499 18.66 9.56 -19.69
CA VAL A 499 19.16 10.22 -20.88
C VAL A 499 18.44 11.56 -21.01
N HIS A 500 19.21 12.62 -21.19
CA HIS A 500 18.74 14.00 -21.26
C HIS A 500 19.01 14.60 -22.64
N GLY A 501 18.21 15.59 -23.04
CA GLY A 501 18.38 16.32 -24.29
C GLY A 501 18.03 17.81 -24.14
N GLY A 502 18.24 18.56 -25.21
CA GLY A 502 17.75 19.92 -25.40
C GLY A 502 16.25 19.96 -25.71
N ALA A 503 15.71 21.16 -25.93
CA ALA A 503 14.32 21.31 -26.35
C ALA A 503 14.04 20.51 -27.62
N TYR A 504 12.99 19.68 -27.58
CA TYR A 504 12.48 18.87 -28.69
C TYR A 504 13.35 17.69 -29.16
N ASP A 505 14.32 17.26 -28.34
CA ASP A 505 15.19 16.11 -28.63
C ASP A 505 14.55 14.75 -28.30
N GLU A 506 13.24 14.64 -28.07
CA GLU A 506 12.60 13.38 -27.68
C GLU A 506 12.83 12.26 -28.71
N TYR A 507 12.96 12.61 -30.00
CA TYR A 507 13.29 11.65 -31.06
C TYR A 507 14.65 10.98 -30.82
N ASP A 508 15.67 11.77 -30.47
CA ASP A 508 17.01 11.25 -30.18
C ASP A 508 17.05 10.49 -28.85
N LEU A 509 16.35 10.98 -27.82
CA LEU A 509 16.23 10.29 -26.53
C LEU A 509 15.59 8.91 -26.70
N ILE A 510 14.50 8.81 -27.46
CA ILE A 510 13.84 7.54 -27.77
C ILE A 510 14.81 6.61 -28.49
N GLY A 511 15.55 7.10 -29.49
CA GLY A 511 16.48 6.26 -30.24
C GLY A 511 17.67 5.75 -29.41
N VAL A 512 18.27 6.63 -28.60
CA VAL A 512 19.34 6.25 -27.64
C VAL A 512 18.80 5.24 -26.63
N GLY A 513 17.62 5.51 -26.06
CA GLY A 513 17.00 4.63 -25.08
C GLY A 513 16.61 3.27 -25.65
N TYR A 514 16.13 3.23 -26.89
CA TYR A 514 15.77 1.98 -27.56
C TYR A 514 17.00 1.10 -27.77
N VAL A 515 18.14 1.67 -28.16
CA VAL A 515 19.40 0.93 -28.27
C VAL A 515 19.82 0.35 -26.91
N ILE A 516 19.79 1.15 -25.85
CA ILE A 516 20.13 0.67 -24.48
C ILE A 516 19.19 -0.46 -24.05
N GLU A 517 17.88 -0.27 -24.19
CA GLU A 517 16.88 -1.27 -23.82
C GLU A 517 17.08 -2.58 -24.60
N GLN A 518 17.25 -2.50 -25.92
CA GLN A 518 17.36 -3.68 -26.77
C GLN A 518 18.69 -4.43 -26.59
N ALA A 519 19.77 -3.72 -26.30
CA ALA A 519 21.07 -4.33 -26.02
C ALA A 519 21.13 -5.03 -24.65
N THR A 520 20.40 -4.51 -23.67
CA THR A 520 20.52 -4.97 -22.27
C THR A 520 19.37 -5.88 -21.83
N ARG A 521 18.13 -5.55 -22.18
CA ARG A 521 16.89 -6.28 -21.83
C ARG A 521 16.78 -6.63 -20.35
N LEU A 522 17.23 -5.70 -19.48
CA LEU A 522 17.36 -5.97 -18.05
C LEU A 522 16.07 -5.79 -17.25
N ARG A 523 15.02 -5.19 -17.80
CA ARG A 523 13.74 -5.02 -17.08
C ARG A 523 13.18 -6.38 -16.64
N GLN A 524 12.76 -6.46 -15.38
CA GLN A 524 12.09 -7.63 -14.80
C GLN A 524 10.65 -7.28 -14.44
N THR A 525 9.75 -8.28 -14.47
CA THR A 525 8.33 -8.09 -14.15
C THR A 525 8.10 -8.10 -12.63
N ALA A 526 7.02 -7.47 -12.18
CA ALA A 526 6.69 -7.37 -10.76
C ALA A 526 6.48 -8.76 -10.12
N GLY A 527 5.72 -9.64 -10.79
CA GLY A 527 5.49 -11.01 -10.33
C GLY A 527 6.77 -11.85 -10.22
N SER A 528 7.80 -11.52 -11.02
CA SER A 528 9.09 -12.23 -11.01
C SER A 528 10.01 -11.81 -9.86
N VAL A 529 9.99 -10.52 -9.47
CA VAL A 529 10.89 -9.99 -8.44
C VAL A 529 10.30 -10.07 -7.03
N ASN A 530 8.97 -10.12 -6.90
CA ASN A 530 8.30 -10.18 -5.60
C ASN A 530 7.05 -11.07 -5.66
N PRO A 531 7.21 -12.40 -5.73
CA PRO A 531 6.09 -13.33 -5.84
C PRO A 531 5.16 -13.33 -4.63
N SER A 532 5.64 -12.97 -3.43
CA SER A 532 4.82 -12.93 -2.21
C SER A 532 3.59 -12.02 -2.33
N MET A 533 3.68 -10.98 -3.19
CA MET A 533 2.63 -10.00 -3.43
C MET A 533 1.65 -10.43 -4.54
N TYR A 534 2.10 -11.27 -5.47
CA TYR A 534 1.40 -11.54 -6.73
C TYR A 534 0.91 -12.98 -6.89
N ARG A 535 1.60 -13.96 -6.32
CA ARG A 535 1.34 -15.39 -6.57
C ARG A 535 -0.07 -15.86 -6.21
N CYS A 536 -0.73 -15.13 -5.31
CA CYS A 536 -2.09 -15.43 -4.84
C CYS A 536 -3.18 -14.73 -5.66
N ALA A 537 -2.83 -13.86 -6.59
CA ALA A 537 -3.80 -13.20 -7.45
C ALA A 537 -4.31 -14.15 -8.53
N ARG A 538 -5.61 -14.09 -8.80
CA ARG A 538 -6.27 -14.89 -9.84
C ARG A 538 -6.10 -14.26 -11.22
N THR A 539 -4.88 -14.23 -11.74
CA THR A 539 -4.57 -13.71 -13.08
C THR A 539 -4.60 -14.82 -14.15
N VAL A 540 -4.70 -14.41 -15.42
CA VAL A 540 -4.63 -15.32 -16.57
C VAL A 540 -3.60 -14.78 -17.57
N PRO A 541 -2.47 -15.48 -17.80
CA PRO A 541 -2.04 -16.70 -17.11
C PRO A 541 -1.78 -16.44 -15.63
N ALA A 542 -1.77 -17.51 -14.83
CA ALA A 542 -1.41 -17.42 -13.41
C ALA A 542 0.01 -16.87 -13.26
N GLU A 543 0.21 -16.03 -12.23
CA GLU A 543 1.52 -15.44 -11.94
C GLU A 543 2.59 -16.51 -11.70
N PRO A 544 3.87 -16.18 -11.94
CA PRO A 544 4.98 -16.98 -11.45
C PRO A 544 4.79 -17.37 -9.98
N PHE A 545 5.17 -18.59 -9.62
CA PHE A 545 5.09 -19.13 -8.26
C PHE A 545 3.66 -19.34 -7.69
N ALA A 546 2.59 -19.17 -8.48
CA ALA A 546 1.20 -19.38 -8.01
C ALA A 546 0.91 -20.79 -7.46
N ALA A 547 1.70 -21.80 -7.84
CA ALA A 547 1.58 -23.17 -7.34
C ALA A 547 2.27 -23.40 -5.97
N ARG A 548 2.97 -22.39 -5.43
CA ARG A 548 3.69 -22.45 -4.14
C ARG A 548 2.98 -21.53 -3.15
N GLY A 549 2.98 -21.88 -1.87
CA GLY A 549 2.29 -21.06 -0.86
C GLY A 549 0.85 -21.51 -0.63
N HIS A 550 0.44 -21.61 0.64
CA HIS A 550 -0.94 -21.28 0.97
C HIS A 550 -1.12 -19.76 0.86
N CYS A 551 -2.27 -19.33 0.34
CA CYS A 551 -2.60 -17.92 0.19
C CYS A 551 -3.38 -17.39 1.40
N ASN A 552 -3.26 -16.09 1.63
CA ASN A 552 -4.19 -15.36 2.49
C ASN A 552 -5.63 -15.55 1.97
N PRO A 553 -6.63 -15.54 2.85
CA PRO A 553 -8.01 -15.67 2.42
C PRO A 553 -8.39 -14.51 1.50
N ASP A 554 -8.75 -14.82 0.26
CA ASP A 554 -9.24 -13.85 -0.71
C ASP A 554 -10.75 -13.61 -0.54
N HIS A 555 -11.24 -12.53 -1.17
CA HIS A 555 -12.65 -12.14 -1.11
C HIS A 555 -13.58 -13.30 -1.52
N ASP A 556 -13.31 -13.91 -2.67
CA ASP A 556 -14.18 -14.93 -3.27
C ASP A 556 -14.27 -16.18 -2.40
N THR A 557 -13.14 -16.64 -1.85
CA THR A 557 -13.09 -17.82 -0.97
C THR A 557 -13.96 -17.61 0.27
N ILE A 558 -13.94 -16.40 0.84
CA ILE A 558 -14.79 -16.07 1.98
C ILE A 558 -16.26 -15.95 1.55
N MET A 559 -16.53 -15.32 0.41
CA MET A 559 -17.90 -15.19 -0.10
C MET A 559 -18.54 -16.55 -0.43
N ASP A 560 -17.76 -17.48 -0.98
CA ASP A 560 -18.17 -18.87 -1.20
C ASP A 560 -18.50 -19.57 0.13
N LEU A 561 -17.69 -19.38 1.17
CA LEU A 561 -17.96 -19.91 2.51
C LEU A 561 -19.25 -19.34 3.12
N LEU A 562 -19.55 -18.06 2.86
CA LEU A 562 -20.76 -17.40 3.35
C LEU A 562 -22.02 -17.77 2.54
N GLY A 563 -21.86 -18.04 1.24
CA GLY A 563 -22.90 -18.29 0.25
C GLY A 563 -23.72 -17.05 -0.16
N ARG A 564 -23.70 -15.98 0.66
CA ARG A 564 -24.26 -14.66 0.38
C ARG A 564 -23.77 -13.65 1.42
N ALA A 565 -23.84 -12.36 1.09
CA ALA A 565 -23.55 -11.30 2.06
C ALA A 565 -24.47 -11.40 3.30
N PRO A 566 -23.94 -11.21 4.52
CA PRO A 566 -24.73 -11.21 5.73
C PRO A 566 -25.62 -9.97 5.82
N ARG A 567 -26.61 -10.03 6.71
CA ARG A 567 -27.39 -8.83 7.05
C ARG A 567 -26.48 -7.80 7.74
N PRO A 568 -26.58 -6.51 7.41
CA PRO A 568 -25.86 -5.47 8.13
C PRO A 568 -26.19 -5.50 9.62
N LEU A 569 -25.15 -5.38 10.46
CA LEU A 569 -25.33 -5.20 11.90
C LEU A 569 -25.74 -3.74 12.19
N PRO A 570 -26.52 -3.49 13.25
CA PRO A 570 -26.94 -2.13 13.63
C PRO A 570 -25.82 -1.32 14.33
N PHE A 571 -24.57 -1.79 14.26
CA PHE A 571 -23.40 -1.22 14.89
C PHE A 571 -22.14 -1.56 14.09
N SER A 572 -21.05 -0.81 14.32
CA SER A 572 -19.74 -1.04 13.69
C SER A 572 -18.89 -2.01 14.50
N LEU A 573 -18.32 -3.02 13.85
CA LEU A 573 -17.37 -3.95 14.47
C LEU A 573 -16.03 -3.29 14.84
N GLU A 574 -15.73 -2.10 14.31
CA GLU A 574 -14.51 -1.35 14.68
C GLU A 574 -14.59 -0.78 16.10
N THR A 575 -15.79 -0.51 16.60
CA THR A 575 -16.00 0.18 17.88
C THR A 575 -16.55 -0.71 18.97
N GLU A 576 -17.18 -1.84 18.63
CA GLU A 576 -17.79 -2.72 19.64
C GLU A 576 -16.73 -3.51 20.43
N SER A 577 -16.88 -3.54 21.75
CA SER A 577 -16.08 -4.34 22.67
C SER A 577 -16.55 -5.80 22.69
N ALA A 578 -15.68 -6.71 23.14
CA ALA A 578 -16.05 -8.10 23.36
C ALA A 578 -17.12 -8.22 24.47
N GLU A 579 -17.07 -7.37 25.50
CA GLU A 579 -18.14 -7.27 26.51
C GLU A 579 -19.50 -6.94 25.90
N SER A 580 -19.57 -5.92 25.03
CA SER A 580 -20.82 -5.51 24.37
C SER A 580 -21.38 -6.64 23.50
N LEU A 581 -20.53 -7.31 22.71
CA LEU A 581 -20.93 -8.44 21.89
C LEU A 581 -21.44 -9.61 22.74
N SER A 582 -20.77 -9.90 23.86
CA SER A 582 -21.19 -10.94 24.81
C SER A 582 -22.56 -10.63 25.41
N ALA A 583 -22.81 -9.37 25.78
CA ALA A 583 -24.11 -8.92 26.28
C ALA A 583 -25.22 -9.07 25.22
N ARG A 584 -24.94 -8.74 23.95
CA ARG A 584 -25.89 -8.89 22.84
C ARG A 584 -26.23 -10.36 22.55
N LEU A 585 -25.24 -11.25 22.64
CA LEU A 585 -25.41 -12.71 22.51
C LEU A 585 -26.24 -13.27 23.68
N ALA A 586 -25.97 -12.81 24.91
CA ALA A 586 -26.73 -13.22 26.10
C ALA A 586 -28.20 -12.75 26.03
N ALA A 587 -28.44 -11.54 25.49
CA ALA A 587 -29.78 -11.00 25.29
C ALA A 587 -30.54 -11.63 24.11
N GLY A 588 -29.89 -12.45 23.27
CA GLY A 588 -30.48 -13.04 22.07
C GLY A 588 -30.75 -12.04 20.94
N THR A 589 -30.18 -10.84 21.01
CA THR A 589 -30.26 -9.81 19.96
C THR A 589 -29.23 -10.01 18.84
N LEU A 590 -28.30 -10.93 19.05
CA LEU A 590 -27.26 -11.36 18.13
C LEU A 590 -27.06 -12.87 18.33
N SER A 591 -26.80 -13.61 17.26
CA SER A 591 -26.36 -15.01 17.32
C SER A 591 -24.86 -15.12 17.04
N SER A 592 -24.22 -16.19 17.49
CA SER A 592 -22.83 -16.47 17.15
C SER A 592 -22.65 -16.68 15.64
N GLU A 593 -23.62 -17.32 14.96
CA GLU A 593 -23.59 -17.45 13.50
C GLU A 593 -23.62 -16.08 12.81
N ASP A 594 -24.52 -15.18 13.20
CA ASP A 594 -24.60 -13.84 12.61
C ASP A 594 -23.30 -13.06 12.82
N LEU A 595 -22.72 -13.17 14.01
CA LEU A 595 -21.47 -12.51 14.35
C LEU A 595 -20.28 -13.05 13.55
N VAL A 596 -20.14 -14.39 13.43
CA VAL A 596 -19.09 -15.01 12.59
C VAL A 596 -19.26 -14.63 11.13
N ARG A 597 -20.49 -14.65 10.60
CA ARG A 597 -20.76 -14.22 9.22
C ARG A 597 -20.36 -12.77 9.00
N ALA A 598 -20.66 -11.88 9.94
CA ALA A 598 -20.30 -10.46 9.85
C ALA A 598 -18.78 -10.23 9.88
N TYR A 599 -18.05 -10.93 10.76
CA TYR A 599 -16.59 -10.84 10.79
C TYR A 599 -15.93 -11.40 9.53
N LEU A 600 -16.38 -12.56 9.04
CA LEU A 600 -15.87 -13.13 7.79
C LEU A 600 -16.11 -12.17 6.62
N TYR A 601 -17.32 -11.64 6.48
CA TYR A 601 -17.62 -10.65 5.43
C TYR A 601 -16.75 -9.41 5.54
N ARG A 602 -16.51 -8.91 6.77
CA ARG A 602 -15.60 -7.80 6.97
C ARG A 602 -14.16 -8.15 6.57
N ILE A 603 -13.65 -9.34 6.92
CA ILE A 603 -12.33 -9.82 6.49
C ILE A 603 -12.24 -9.82 4.95
N ALA A 604 -13.28 -10.27 4.23
CA ALA A 604 -13.29 -10.22 2.76
C ALA A 604 -13.11 -8.78 2.24
N LEU A 605 -13.80 -7.81 2.85
CA LEU A 605 -13.79 -6.41 2.43
C LEU A 605 -12.56 -5.60 2.87
N THR A 606 -11.79 -6.06 3.85
CA THR A 606 -10.71 -5.27 4.47
C THR A 606 -9.34 -5.92 4.42
N ASN A 607 -9.30 -7.26 4.39
CA ASN A 607 -8.07 -8.03 4.36
C ASN A 607 -7.62 -8.28 2.92
N ALA A 608 -8.58 -8.62 2.06
CA ALA A 608 -8.37 -8.94 0.64
C ALA A 608 -8.80 -7.81 -0.30
N GLU A 609 -9.73 -6.95 0.12
CA GLU A 609 -10.16 -5.76 -0.63
C GLU A 609 -9.98 -4.47 0.21
N GLY A 610 -10.43 -3.34 -0.35
CA GLY A 610 -10.46 -2.05 0.32
C GLY A 610 -9.05 -1.61 0.74
N PRO A 611 -8.76 -1.43 2.04
CA PRO A 611 -7.42 -1.13 2.53
C PRO A 611 -6.44 -2.31 2.46
N ALA A 612 -6.93 -3.53 2.21
CA ALA A 612 -6.16 -4.77 2.06
C ALA A 612 -5.04 -4.94 3.10
N THR A 613 -5.44 -4.93 4.37
CA THR A 613 -4.50 -4.90 5.50
C THR A 613 -3.58 -6.12 5.62
N GLN A 614 -3.88 -7.23 4.92
CA GLN A 614 -3.16 -8.51 5.01
C GLN A 614 -2.96 -9.01 6.46
N ALA A 615 -3.84 -8.60 7.37
CA ALA A 615 -3.78 -8.90 8.79
C ALA A 615 -4.14 -10.36 9.10
N VAL A 616 -4.98 -11.00 8.28
CA VAL A 616 -5.46 -12.38 8.41
C VAL A 616 -4.81 -13.26 7.36
N ARG A 617 -4.18 -14.34 7.82
CA ARG A 617 -3.44 -15.32 7.00
C ARG A 617 -4.23 -16.59 6.75
N ALA A 618 -5.11 -16.98 7.67
CA ALA A 618 -5.94 -18.19 7.57
C ALA A 618 -7.34 -17.93 8.08
N ILE A 619 -8.31 -18.66 7.54
CA ILE A 619 -9.65 -18.81 8.13
C ILE A 619 -9.88 -20.27 8.50
N ASN A 620 -10.49 -20.49 9.66
CA ASN A 620 -11.07 -21.77 10.04
C ASN A 620 -12.39 -21.98 9.29
N THR A 621 -12.42 -22.89 8.34
CA THR A 621 -13.63 -23.20 7.54
C THR A 621 -14.74 -23.82 8.38
N ASP A 622 -14.44 -24.35 9.57
CA ASP A 622 -15.43 -24.87 10.51
C ASP A 622 -16.04 -23.78 11.42
N ALA A 623 -15.56 -22.53 11.39
CA ALA A 623 -16.02 -21.47 12.30
C ALA A 623 -17.55 -21.25 12.26
N LEU A 624 -18.18 -21.31 11.08
CA LEU A 624 -19.64 -21.21 10.94
C LEU A 624 -20.38 -22.40 11.55
N LYS A 625 -19.79 -23.60 11.45
CA LYS A 625 -20.35 -24.81 12.05
C LYS A 625 -20.24 -24.74 13.57
N GLU A 626 -19.08 -24.38 14.10
CA GLU A 626 -18.84 -24.15 15.54
C GLU A 626 -19.82 -23.11 16.10
N ALA A 627 -20.02 -22.00 15.40
CA ALA A 627 -20.98 -20.95 15.80
C ALA A 627 -22.41 -21.48 15.94
N ARG A 628 -22.89 -22.24 14.93
CA ARG A 628 -24.22 -22.86 14.95
C ARG A 628 -24.38 -23.87 16.08
N GLU A 629 -23.33 -24.59 16.44
CA GLU A 629 -23.34 -25.54 17.54
C GLU A 629 -23.50 -24.83 18.88
N LEU A 630 -22.77 -23.74 19.10
CA LEU A 630 -22.88 -22.92 20.31
C LEU A 630 -24.24 -22.21 20.39
N ASP A 631 -24.79 -21.70 19.29
CA ASP A 631 -26.14 -21.14 19.27
C ASP A 631 -27.19 -22.22 19.60
N ARG A 632 -27.07 -23.42 19.03
CA ARG A 632 -27.97 -24.54 19.37
C ARG A 632 -27.86 -24.91 20.84
N GLU A 633 -26.67 -24.96 21.42
CA GLU A 633 -26.47 -25.23 22.84
C GLU A 633 -27.14 -24.16 23.70
N ARG A 634 -26.97 -22.88 23.36
CA ARG A 634 -27.57 -21.74 24.06
C ARG A 634 -29.10 -21.83 24.13
N TYR A 635 -29.74 -22.37 23.08
CA TYR A 635 -31.20 -22.45 22.94
C TYR A 635 -31.79 -23.89 22.98
N ALA A 636 -31.00 -24.90 23.34
CA ALA A 636 -31.36 -26.32 23.19
C ALA A 636 -32.63 -26.76 23.94
N ASP A 637 -33.00 -26.07 25.02
CA ASP A 637 -34.15 -26.42 25.86
C ASP A 637 -35.48 -25.80 25.37
N ASN A 638 -35.45 -25.01 24.29
CA ASN A 638 -36.63 -24.29 23.77
C ASN A 638 -37.38 -25.06 22.66
N LYS A 639 -37.10 -26.35 22.47
CA LYS A 639 -37.55 -27.14 21.29
C LYS A 639 -39.06 -27.39 21.19
N ASN A 640 -39.86 -27.11 22.22
CA ASN A 640 -41.31 -27.38 22.21
C ASN A 640 -42.20 -26.15 22.45
N GLY A 641 -41.64 -24.93 22.51
CA GLY A 641 -42.42 -23.68 22.65
C GLY A 641 -43.31 -23.56 23.91
N LYS A 642 -43.24 -24.52 24.82
CA LYS A 642 -44.07 -24.60 26.04
C LYS A 642 -43.30 -24.33 27.33
N ASP A 643 -41.98 -24.49 27.34
CA ASP A 643 -41.14 -24.18 28.49
C ASP A 643 -40.43 -22.84 28.29
N LYS A 644 -40.92 -21.81 28.99
CA LYS A 644 -40.33 -20.45 29.03
C LYS A 644 -39.02 -20.39 29.85
N LYS A 645 -38.18 -21.42 29.80
CA LYS A 645 -36.86 -21.37 30.45
C LYS A 645 -35.90 -20.73 29.44
N GLY A 646 -35.36 -19.56 29.80
CA GLY A 646 -34.47 -18.76 28.98
C GLY A 646 -33.17 -19.48 28.58
N PRO A 647 -32.24 -18.78 27.89
CA PRO A 647 -30.99 -19.37 27.41
C PRO A 647 -30.18 -20.03 28.54
N LYS A 648 -29.45 -21.10 28.21
CA LYS A 648 -28.52 -21.75 29.17
C LYS A 648 -27.43 -20.78 29.64
N PRO A 649 -26.92 -20.93 30.87
CA PRO A 649 -25.81 -20.11 31.36
C PRO A 649 -24.58 -20.28 30.44
N PRO A 650 -23.86 -19.19 30.13
CA PRO A 650 -22.70 -19.24 29.24
C PRO A 650 -21.56 -20.05 29.86
N ARG A 651 -20.74 -20.70 29.03
CA ARG A 651 -19.53 -21.43 29.47
C ARG A 651 -18.46 -20.52 30.09
N GLY A 652 -18.57 -19.21 29.89
CA GLY A 652 -17.65 -18.19 30.39
C GLY A 652 -17.89 -16.84 29.72
N PRO A 653 -17.06 -15.82 30.02
CA PRO A 653 -17.23 -14.46 29.49
C PRO A 653 -17.07 -14.38 27.96
N LEU A 654 -16.43 -15.38 27.35
CA LEU A 654 -16.12 -15.43 25.90
C LEU A 654 -17.09 -16.32 25.10
N TYR A 655 -18.17 -16.81 25.72
CA TYR A 655 -19.08 -17.79 25.12
C TYR A 655 -19.75 -17.27 23.85
N GLY A 656 -19.35 -17.80 22.70
CA GLY A 656 -19.87 -17.47 21.37
C GLY A 656 -19.12 -16.36 20.64
N LEU A 657 -18.01 -15.85 21.19
CA LEU A 657 -17.22 -14.78 20.57
C LEU A 657 -16.15 -15.35 19.60
N PRO A 658 -16.02 -14.81 18.38
CA PRO A 658 -14.97 -15.19 17.46
C PRO A 658 -13.65 -14.47 17.74
N VAL A 659 -12.57 -15.25 17.78
CA VAL A 659 -11.22 -14.80 18.10
C VAL A 659 -10.24 -15.20 17.00
N LEU A 660 -9.24 -14.34 16.76
CA LEU A 660 -8.13 -14.63 15.85
C LEU A 660 -6.85 -14.85 16.65
N LEU A 661 -5.98 -15.71 16.14
CA LEU A 661 -4.74 -16.07 16.81
C LEU A 661 -3.55 -15.76 15.92
N ASN A 662 -2.48 -15.22 16.49
CA ASN A 662 -1.21 -15.10 15.77
C ASN A 662 -0.80 -16.48 15.17
N ASP A 663 -0.22 -16.48 13.96
CA ASP A 663 0.19 -17.69 13.23
C ASP A 663 1.33 -18.49 13.90
N GLY A 664 1.80 -18.05 15.08
CA GLY A 664 2.64 -18.84 15.97
C GLY A 664 1.90 -19.80 16.91
N PHE A 665 0.56 -19.79 16.99
CA PHE A 665 -0.19 -20.66 17.89
C PHE A 665 -0.64 -21.94 17.20
N ASP A 666 -0.54 -23.09 17.84
CA ASP A 666 -1.07 -24.35 17.32
C ASP A 666 -2.60 -24.37 17.34
N VAL A 667 -3.22 -24.63 16.18
CA VAL A 667 -4.63 -25.02 16.05
C VAL A 667 -4.67 -26.28 15.20
N ASP A 668 -5.24 -27.36 15.71
CA ASP A 668 -5.17 -28.70 15.10
C ASP A 668 -5.67 -28.81 13.64
N SER A 669 -6.60 -27.93 13.28
CA SER A 669 -7.28 -27.82 11.99
C SER A 669 -6.56 -26.91 10.98
N LEU A 670 -5.60 -26.09 11.44
CA LEU A 670 -4.90 -25.09 10.63
C LEU A 670 -3.39 -25.33 10.62
N ALA A 671 -2.70 -24.90 9.58
CA ALA A 671 -1.23 -24.86 9.60
C ALA A 671 -0.75 -23.75 10.55
N THR A 672 0.38 -23.99 11.23
CA THR A 672 1.07 -23.03 12.10
C THR A 672 2.46 -22.82 11.52
N THR A 673 2.66 -21.67 10.84
CA THR A 673 3.80 -21.51 9.93
C THR A 673 4.75 -20.42 10.41
N GLY A 674 4.37 -19.62 11.41
CA GLY A 674 5.13 -18.43 11.81
C GLY A 674 5.33 -17.46 10.65
N GLY A 675 4.43 -17.45 9.65
CA GLY A 675 4.57 -16.69 8.41
C GLY A 675 5.62 -17.22 7.43
N SER A 676 6.36 -18.29 7.75
CA SER A 676 7.41 -18.80 6.86
C SER A 676 6.86 -19.75 5.80
N ILE A 677 7.23 -19.51 4.55
CA ILE A 677 6.88 -20.39 3.42
C ILE A 677 7.46 -21.80 3.58
N ALA A 678 8.61 -21.95 4.26
CA ALA A 678 9.23 -23.24 4.54
C ALA A 678 8.38 -24.13 5.48
N LEU A 679 7.43 -23.53 6.20
CA LEU A 679 6.55 -24.18 7.17
C LEU A 679 5.08 -24.23 6.71
N GLN A 680 4.78 -23.83 5.47
CA GLN A 680 3.42 -23.60 4.96
C GLN A 680 2.46 -24.78 5.16
N ASP A 681 2.93 -26.02 5.00
CA ASP A 681 2.10 -27.22 5.09
C ASP A 681 2.16 -27.91 6.47
N LEU A 682 2.91 -27.35 7.42
CA LEU A 682 3.06 -27.94 8.75
C LEU A 682 1.79 -27.77 9.58
N ARG A 683 1.20 -28.91 9.97
CA ARG A 683 -0.01 -28.94 10.81
C ARG A 683 0.29 -29.53 12.18
N PRO A 684 -0.07 -28.85 13.28
CA PRO A 684 0.11 -29.39 14.61
C PRO A 684 -0.83 -30.58 14.85
N ASN A 685 -0.49 -31.38 15.85
CA ASN A 685 -1.25 -32.59 16.21
C ASN A 685 -2.37 -32.30 17.23
N ARG A 686 -2.34 -31.12 17.86
CA ARG A 686 -3.28 -30.68 18.88
C ARG A 686 -3.29 -29.16 18.95
N ASP A 687 -4.32 -28.61 19.57
CA ASP A 687 -4.37 -27.20 19.93
C ASP A 687 -3.29 -26.84 20.96
N ALA A 688 -2.80 -25.59 20.89
CA ALA A 688 -2.05 -24.99 21.98
C ALA A 688 -2.90 -24.93 23.24
N THR A 689 -2.29 -24.92 24.43
CA THR A 689 -3.04 -24.85 25.71
C THR A 689 -3.93 -23.60 25.77
N VAL A 690 -3.44 -22.47 25.25
CA VAL A 690 -4.22 -21.22 25.11
C VAL A 690 -5.49 -21.43 24.27
N VAL A 691 -5.37 -22.12 23.14
CA VAL A 691 -6.50 -22.41 22.24
C VAL A 691 -7.50 -23.35 22.88
N ALA A 692 -7.02 -24.39 23.55
CA ALA A 692 -7.88 -25.32 24.28
C ALA A 692 -8.69 -24.60 25.38
N LYS A 693 -8.07 -23.69 26.13
CA LYS A 693 -8.76 -22.86 27.15
C LYS A 693 -9.81 -21.94 26.51
N LEU A 694 -9.48 -21.30 25.38
CA LEU A 694 -10.43 -20.46 24.64
C LEU A 694 -11.65 -21.24 24.16
N ARG A 695 -11.45 -22.41 23.53
CA ARG A 695 -12.52 -23.31 23.10
C ARG A 695 -13.36 -23.82 24.27
N ALA A 696 -12.74 -24.13 25.41
CA ALA A 696 -13.44 -24.54 26.63
C ALA A 696 -14.35 -23.43 27.19
N ALA A 697 -13.91 -22.17 27.13
CA ALA A 697 -14.74 -21.00 27.45
C ALA A 697 -15.80 -20.68 26.38
N GLY A 698 -15.82 -21.44 25.27
CA GLY A 698 -16.74 -21.31 24.15
C GLY A 698 -16.43 -20.17 23.19
N ALA A 699 -15.19 -19.69 23.15
CA ALA A 699 -14.73 -18.83 22.06
C ALA A 699 -14.64 -19.64 20.75
N ILE A 700 -14.91 -19.01 19.62
CA ILE A 700 -14.86 -19.59 18.28
C ILE A 700 -13.53 -19.18 17.64
N ILE A 701 -12.72 -20.15 17.20
CA ILE A 701 -11.44 -19.83 16.55
C ILE A 701 -11.74 -19.47 15.10
N LEU A 702 -11.65 -18.19 14.75
CA LEU A 702 -11.96 -17.70 13.40
C LEU A 702 -10.86 -18.02 12.40
N GLY A 703 -9.60 -18.12 12.85
CA GLY A 703 -8.46 -18.30 11.97
C GLY A 703 -7.13 -17.83 12.56
N LYS A 704 -6.19 -17.48 11.67
CA LYS A 704 -4.83 -17.01 12.01
C LYS A 704 -4.56 -15.62 11.48
N THR A 705 -3.87 -14.79 12.26
CA THR A 705 -3.34 -13.50 11.83
C THR A 705 -1.91 -13.64 11.31
N ASN A 706 -1.54 -12.79 10.35
CA ASN A 706 -0.18 -12.69 9.84
C ASN A 706 0.77 -12.17 10.95
N ILE A 707 2.06 -12.42 10.78
CA ILE A 707 3.11 -12.22 11.78
C ILE A 707 4.38 -11.77 11.07
N THR A 708 5.23 -10.97 11.72
CA THR A 708 6.62 -10.83 11.27
C THR A 708 7.30 -12.20 11.30
N GLU A 709 7.87 -12.63 10.18
CA GLU A 709 8.32 -14.02 9.95
C GLU A 709 9.16 -14.58 11.10
N LEU A 710 8.80 -15.78 11.56
CA LEU A 710 9.39 -16.50 12.70
C LEU A 710 9.51 -15.61 13.93
N ASN A 711 8.42 -14.90 14.25
CA ASN A 711 8.35 -13.92 15.34
C ASN A 711 9.38 -12.78 15.22
N GLY A 712 9.88 -12.48 14.03
CA GLY A 712 10.86 -11.42 13.81
C GLY A 712 12.32 -11.82 14.08
N VAL A 713 12.60 -13.11 14.28
CA VAL A 713 13.98 -13.64 14.21
C VAL A 713 14.19 -14.17 12.79
N PHE A 714 14.69 -13.33 11.89
CA PHE A 714 14.94 -13.71 10.49
C PHE A 714 16.11 -12.92 9.89
N ASP A 715 15.93 -11.62 9.68
CA ASP A 715 16.95 -10.68 9.22
C ASP A 715 16.67 -9.27 9.76
N ALA A 716 17.73 -8.49 10.00
CA ALA A 716 17.62 -7.12 10.48
C ALA A 716 17.02 -6.15 9.44
N ASN A 717 17.14 -6.47 8.15
CA ASN A 717 16.58 -5.67 7.05
C ASN A 717 15.10 -5.95 6.81
N MET A 718 14.52 -6.94 7.47
CA MET A 718 13.11 -7.30 7.30
C MET A 718 12.20 -6.32 8.06
N PRO A 719 11.28 -5.61 7.39
CA PRO A 719 10.33 -4.72 8.01
C PRO A 719 9.37 -5.52 8.87
N LYS A 720 8.94 -4.89 9.95
CA LYS A 720 7.99 -5.49 10.86
C LYS A 720 6.62 -5.61 10.17
N GLY A 721 5.98 -6.76 10.31
CA GLY A 721 4.73 -7.13 9.65
C GLY A 721 4.89 -7.93 8.36
N TYR A 722 6.10 -8.10 7.83
CA TYR A 722 6.34 -8.95 6.66
C TYR A 722 6.48 -10.44 7.01
N SER A 723 5.91 -11.29 6.16
CA SER A 723 6.31 -12.69 6.06
C SER A 723 6.36 -13.22 4.62
N SER A 724 7.26 -14.18 4.36
CA SER A 724 7.41 -14.81 3.05
C SER A 724 6.17 -15.56 2.57
N LEU A 725 5.31 -16.02 3.49
CA LEU A 725 4.07 -16.71 3.15
C LEU A 725 2.91 -15.75 2.86
N ALA A 726 2.74 -14.71 3.67
CA ALA A 726 1.53 -13.87 3.68
C ALA A 726 1.76 -12.41 3.28
N GLY A 727 2.99 -12.03 2.94
CA GLY A 727 3.33 -10.66 2.55
C GLY A 727 3.34 -9.70 3.74
N GLN A 728 3.22 -8.41 3.45
CA GLN A 728 3.27 -7.33 4.44
C GLN A 728 1.90 -6.99 5.01
N VAL A 729 1.80 -6.98 6.34
CA VAL A 729 0.69 -6.35 7.06
C VAL A 729 0.75 -4.83 6.91
N LEU A 730 -0.35 -4.20 6.51
CA LEU A 730 -0.44 -2.74 6.42
C LEU A 730 -1.14 -2.15 7.66
N LEU A 731 -0.60 -1.06 8.20
CA LEU A 731 -1.19 -0.39 9.36
C LEU A 731 -2.54 0.26 8.98
N PRO A 732 -3.66 -0.10 9.64
CA PRO A 732 -5.01 0.37 9.28
C PRO A 732 -5.22 1.89 9.24
N SER A 733 -4.49 2.65 10.06
CA SER A 733 -4.59 4.12 10.11
C SER A 733 -3.74 4.79 9.03
N ASP A 734 -2.66 4.16 8.58
CA ASP A 734 -1.68 4.74 7.65
C ASP A 734 -0.74 3.68 7.09
N THR A 735 -0.97 3.26 5.85
CA THR A 735 -0.24 2.12 5.26
C THR A 735 1.18 2.43 4.84
N ASP A 736 1.61 3.69 4.91
CA ASP A 736 3.01 4.09 4.72
C ASP A 736 3.84 3.97 6.02
N LYS A 737 3.19 3.62 7.15
CA LYS A 737 3.85 3.41 8.44
C LYS A 737 3.99 1.94 8.77
N THR A 738 5.05 1.64 9.52
CA THR A 738 5.25 0.31 10.09
C THR A 738 4.09 -0.05 11.02
N PRO A 739 3.54 -1.28 10.93
CA PRO A 739 2.61 -1.80 11.93
C PRO A 739 3.33 -2.24 13.22
N ALA A 740 4.65 -2.01 13.34
CA ALA A 740 5.55 -2.68 14.27
C ALA A 740 5.38 -4.22 14.18
N GLY A 741 5.84 -4.99 15.18
CA GLY A 741 5.64 -6.44 15.17
C GLY A 741 6.65 -7.20 16.04
N SER A 742 6.42 -8.46 16.39
CA SER A 742 5.93 -9.46 15.43
C SER A 742 4.42 -9.63 15.30
N SER A 743 3.62 -9.27 16.30
CA SER A 743 2.15 -9.47 16.30
C SER A 743 1.37 -8.43 15.46
N ALA A 744 1.95 -7.99 14.34
CA ALA A 744 1.40 -6.97 13.46
C ALA A 744 -0.02 -7.29 12.97
N GLY A 745 -0.25 -8.52 12.48
CA GLY A 745 -1.56 -8.93 11.99
C GLY A 745 -2.61 -8.97 13.10
N SER A 746 -2.24 -9.39 14.31
CA SER A 746 -3.13 -9.37 15.48
C SER A 746 -3.56 -7.95 15.85
N ALA A 747 -2.63 -7.00 15.88
CA ALA A 747 -2.94 -5.60 16.18
C ALA A 747 -3.81 -4.97 15.07
N ALA A 748 -3.42 -5.13 13.80
CA ALA A 748 -4.17 -4.61 12.66
C ALA A 748 -5.59 -5.20 12.57
N ALA A 749 -5.74 -6.51 12.80
CA ALA A 749 -7.05 -7.18 12.84
C ALA A 749 -7.93 -6.67 13.99
N THR A 750 -7.34 -6.43 15.16
CA THR A 750 -8.06 -5.91 16.33
C THR A 750 -8.54 -4.49 16.09
N ALA A 751 -7.66 -3.62 15.57
CA ALA A 751 -7.96 -2.22 15.28
C ALA A 751 -9.06 -2.07 14.24
N SER A 752 -9.02 -2.91 13.19
CA SER A 752 -9.95 -2.93 12.07
C SER A 752 -11.28 -3.65 12.35
N GLY A 753 -11.44 -4.25 13.53
CA GLY A 753 -12.65 -4.99 13.89
C GLY A 753 -12.83 -6.30 13.13
N LEU A 754 -11.77 -7.08 12.90
CA LEU A 754 -11.81 -8.36 12.17
C LEU A 754 -12.06 -9.58 13.07
N ALA A 755 -12.00 -9.38 14.39
CA ALA A 755 -12.41 -10.33 15.41
C ALA A 755 -12.85 -9.58 16.68
N ALA A 756 -13.45 -10.29 17.63
CA ALA A 756 -13.77 -9.71 18.94
C ALA A 756 -12.48 -9.23 19.62
N PHE A 757 -11.43 -10.05 19.57
CA PHE A 757 -10.05 -9.70 19.93
C PHE A 757 -9.08 -10.72 19.33
N THR A 758 -7.78 -10.49 19.54
CA THR A 758 -6.73 -11.41 19.08
C THR A 758 -5.79 -11.82 20.21
N ILE A 759 -5.05 -12.91 20.00
CA ILE A 759 -3.93 -13.32 20.87
C ILE A 759 -2.61 -13.16 20.11
N GLY A 760 -1.61 -12.60 20.76
CA GLY A 760 -0.23 -12.46 20.28
C GLY A 760 0.78 -13.03 21.29
N MET A 761 2.07 -12.76 21.05
CA MET A 761 3.16 -13.14 21.94
C MET A 761 4.21 -12.04 21.97
N GLU A 762 4.80 -11.81 23.15
CA GLU A 762 5.97 -10.95 23.33
C GLU A 762 7.14 -11.74 23.92
N THR A 763 8.37 -11.43 23.50
CA THR A 763 9.61 -12.02 23.99
C THR A 763 10.63 -10.93 24.30
N SER A 764 10.83 -9.96 23.41
CA SER A 764 11.85 -8.92 23.55
C SER A 764 11.53 -7.68 22.70
N PRO A 765 12.21 -6.55 22.92
CA PRO A 765 11.97 -5.34 22.13
C PRO A 765 12.39 -5.47 20.66
N ASP A 766 13.10 -6.53 20.27
CA ASP A 766 13.56 -6.73 18.88
C ASP A 766 12.89 -7.93 18.18
N SER A 767 12.33 -8.86 18.94
CA SER A 767 11.76 -10.12 18.45
C SER A 767 10.56 -10.52 19.31
N ALA A 768 9.48 -10.97 18.67
CA ALA A 768 8.19 -11.20 19.28
C ALA A 768 7.71 -9.98 20.08
N GLN A 769 6.93 -9.13 19.43
CA GLN A 769 6.34 -7.95 20.08
C GLN A 769 4.81 -8.04 19.99
N LEU A 770 4.17 -7.64 21.07
CA LEU A 770 2.74 -7.54 21.34
C LEU A 770 2.39 -6.08 21.66
N VAL A 771 3.16 -5.43 22.53
CA VAL A 771 2.93 -4.06 23.01
C VAL A 771 3.16 -3.04 21.90
N ALA A 772 4.33 -3.05 21.25
CA ALA A 772 4.63 -2.10 20.18
C ALA A 772 3.63 -2.12 18.99
N PRO A 773 3.20 -3.28 18.44
CA PRO A 773 2.18 -3.29 17.40
C PRO A 773 0.79 -2.85 17.92
N ALA A 774 0.44 -3.13 19.18
CA ALA A 774 -0.80 -2.64 19.76
C ALA A 774 -0.81 -1.11 19.90
N ASP A 775 0.31 -0.52 20.35
CA ASP A 775 0.54 0.93 20.41
C ASP A 775 0.36 1.59 19.04
N ALA A 776 1.08 1.10 18.03
CA ALA A 776 1.02 1.62 16.67
C ALA A 776 -0.40 1.55 16.05
N ALA A 777 -1.14 0.47 16.33
CA ALA A 777 -2.49 0.27 15.81
C ALA A 777 -3.60 0.96 16.64
N GLY A 778 -3.26 1.61 17.76
CA GLY A 778 -4.23 2.27 18.63
C GLY A 778 -5.19 1.30 19.31
N VAL A 779 -4.65 0.20 19.84
CA VAL A 779 -5.38 -0.83 20.59
C VAL A 779 -4.66 -1.18 21.90
N VAL A 780 -5.32 -1.91 22.78
CA VAL A 780 -4.76 -2.37 24.05
C VAL A 780 -3.97 -3.65 23.84
N GLY A 781 -2.76 -3.70 24.38
CA GLY A 781 -1.90 -4.89 24.37
C GLY A 781 -1.38 -5.20 25.76
N LEU A 782 -1.59 -6.44 26.23
CA LEU A 782 -1.05 -6.90 27.52
C LEU A 782 -0.03 -8.01 27.28
N LYS A 783 1.22 -7.73 27.62
CA LYS A 783 2.21 -8.77 27.91
C LYS A 783 2.09 -9.20 29.36
N PRO A 784 1.74 -10.46 29.67
CA PRO A 784 1.72 -10.94 31.04
C PRO A 784 3.13 -11.27 31.56
N THR A 785 3.21 -11.55 32.86
CA THR A 785 4.39 -12.14 33.49
C THR A 785 4.73 -13.45 32.80
N VAL A 786 6.01 -13.69 32.53
CA VAL A 786 6.48 -14.96 31.96
C VAL A 786 6.12 -16.09 32.92
N GLY A 787 5.33 -17.05 32.43
CA GLY A 787 4.78 -18.14 33.24
C GLY A 787 3.34 -17.94 33.70
N LEU A 788 2.71 -16.77 33.54
CA LEU A 788 1.28 -16.65 33.84
C LEU A 788 0.40 -17.42 32.83
N VAL A 789 0.80 -17.40 31.56
CA VAL A 789 0.10 -18.07 30.44
C VAL A 789 1.03 -19.13 29.84
N SER A 790 0.48 -20.31 29.53
CA SER A 790 1.23 -21.42 28.96
C SER A 790 1.77 -21.13 27.55
N ARG A 791 3.01 -21.55 27.29
CA ARG A 791 3.67 -21.56 25.97
C ARG A 791 3.60 -22.92 25.27
N THR A 792 2.86 -23.90 25.81
CA THR A 792 2.67 -25.20 25.14
C THR A 792 1.93 -25.02 23.81
N GLY A 793 2.54 -25.46 22.72
CA GLY A 793 1.99 -25.32 21.36
C GLY A 793 2.09 -23.90 20.80
N VAL A 794 3.04 -23.11 21.28
CA VAL A 794 3.36 -21.78 20.74
C VAL A 794 4.75 -21.86 20.11
N LEU A 795 4.88 -21.35 18.87
CA LEU A 795 6.13 -21.26 18.12
C LEU A 795 7.10 -20.34 18.90
N PRO A 796 8.19 -20.88 19.45
CA PRO A 796 8.98 -20.17 20.45
C PRO A 796 9.96 -19.19 19.83
N VAL A 797 10.42 -18.21 20.64
CA VAL A 797 11.61 -17.41 20.34
C VAL A 797 12.69 -17.68 21.39
N ALA A 798 12.37 -17.37 22.64
CA ALA A 798 13.22 -17.67 23.80
C ALA A 798 12.29 -17.99 24.96
N ARG A 799 12.14 -19.27 25.30
CA ARG A 799 11.18 -19.71 26.33
C ARG A 799 11.40 -19.07 27.70
N SER A 800 12.58 -18.53 27.98
CA SER A 800 12.83 -17.76 29.20
C SER A 800 12.12 -16.40 29.25
N GLN A 801 11.68 -15.88 28.10
CA GLN A 801 11.06 -14.56 27.93
C GLN A 801 9.70 -14.59 27.20
N ASP A 802 9.38 -15.67 26.48
CA ASP A 802 8.11 -15.81 25.73
C ASP A 802 6.87 -15.69 26.65
N ALA A 803 5.98 -14.75 26.32
CA ALA A 803 4.77 -14.44 27.05
C ALA A 803 3.56 -14.24 26.09
N PRO A 804 2.70 -15.26 25.91
CA PRO A 804 1.45 -15.14 25.18
C PRO A 804 0.46 -14.20 25.88
N GLY A 805 -0.17 -13.29 25.14
CA GLY A 805 -1.07 -12.29 25.73
C GLY A 805 -2.16 -11.77 24.79
N PRO A 806 -3.21 -11.11 25.33
CA PRO A 806 -4.31 -10.57 24.54
C PRO A 806 -3.97 -9.21 23.90
N ILE A 807 -4.47 -9.00 22.68
CA ILE A 807 -4.56 -7.69 22.02
C ILE A 807 -6.04 -7.41 21.75
N THR A 808 -6.55 -6.31 22.29
CA THR A 808 -7.99 -6.02 22.40
C THR A 808 -8.28 -4.54 22.16
N ARG A 809 -9.55 -4.17 21.95
CA ARG A 809 -9.92 -2.75 21.82
C ARG A 809 -10.08 -2.04 23.16
N THR A 810 -10.32 -2.78 24.24
CA THR A 810 -10.54 -2.23 25.57
C THR A 810 -9.78 -3.00 26.66
N VAL A 811 -9.39 -2.33 27.74
CA VAL A 811 -8.70 -2.95 28.89
C VAL A 811 -9.56 -4.03 29.54
N ARG A 812 -10.88 -3.84 29.55
CA ARG A 812 -11.81 -4.84 30.07
C ARG A 812 -11.84 -6.12 29.23
N ASP A 813 -11.75 -6.00 27.91
CA ASP A 813 -11.65 -7.17 27.03
C ASP A 813 -10.31 -7.90 27.26
N ALA A 814 -9.21 -7.16 27.50
CA ALA A 814 -7.91 -7.76 27.86
C ALA A 814 -7.99 -8.54 29.17
N ALA A 815 -8.63 -7.98 30.20
CA ALA A 815 -8.87 -8.65 31.47
C ALA A 815 -9.71 -9.93 31.30
N SER A 816 -10.79 -9.86 30.51
CA SER A 816 -11.67 -10.99 30.25
C SER A 816 -10.95 -12.13 29.50
N ALA A 817 -10.11 -11.78 28.53
CA ALA A 817 -9.27 -12.74 27.82
C ALA A 817 -8.22 -13.38 28.76
N LEU A 818 -7.55 -12.57 29.59
CA LEU A 818 -6.54 -13.05 30.54
C LEU A 818 -7.14 -14.03 31.56
N THR A 819 -8.33 -13.73 32.10
CA THR A 819 -9.08 -14.64 33.00
C THR A 819 -9.23 -16.04 32.41
N VAL A 820 -9.40 -16.15 31.09
CA VAL A 820 -9.58 -17.45 30.42
C VAL A 820 -8.25 -18.15 30.15
N ILE A 821 -7.21 -17.44 29.71
CA ILE A 821 -5.97 -18.08 29.23
C ILE A 821 -4.94 -18.31 30.34
N ALA A 822 -4.98 -17.54 31.44
CA ALA A 822 -4.04 -17.63 32.55
C ALA A 822 -4.16 -18.93 33.35
N GLY A 823 -3.09 -19.27 34.06
CA GLY A 823 -3.05 -20.38 35.01
C GLY A 823 -2.23 -21.58 34.55
N PRO A 824 -2.03 -22.55 35.45
CA PRO A 824 -1.03 -23.61 35.30
C PRO A 824 -1.31 -24.55 34.13
N ASP A 825 -0.24 -25.04 33.53
CA ASP A 825 -0.18 -26.11 32.54
C ASP A 825 0.94 -27.08 32.91
N PRO A 826 0.63 -28.36 33.22
CA PRO A 826 1.65 -29.36 33.52
C PRO A 826 2.70 -29.58 32.41
N ALA A 827 2.38 -29.27 31.16
CA ALA A 827 3.30 -29.36 30.04
C ALA A 827 4.26 -28.16 29.92
N ASP A 828 4.04 -27.09 30.69
CA ASP A 828 4.88 -25.90 30.73
C ASP A 828 5.30 -25.56 32.16
N PRO A 829 6.49 -26.01 32.60
CA PRO A 829 6.96 -25.82 33.97
C PRO A 829 7.03 -24.36 34.45
N ALA A 830 7.15 -23.39 33.54
CA ALA A 830 7.15 -21.97 33.91
C ALA A 830 5.81 -21.52 34.50
N THR A 831 4.73 -22.24 34.22
CA THR A 831 3.39 -21.94 34.74
C THR A 831 3.10 -22.55 36.11
N LYS A 832 4.07 -23.26 36.70
CA LYS A 832 3.91 -23.84 38.02
C LYS A 832 3.68 -22.75 39.05
N GLY A 833 2.52 -22.78 39.70
CA GLY A 833 2.12 -21.78 40.70
C GLY A 833 1.56 -20.49 40.11
N ALA A 834 1.32 -20.43 38.80
CA ALA A 834 0.65 -19.29 38.16
C ALA A 834 -0.72 -19.04 38.80
N PRO A 835 -1.03 -17.80 39.20
CA PRO A 835 -2.31 -17.48 39.81
C PRO A 835 -3.46 -17.64 38.81
N VAL A 836 -4.59 -18.16 39.29
CA VAL A 836 -5.87 -18.15 38.56
C VAL A 836 -6.75 -17.11 39.24
N LYS A 837 -6.99 -15.99 38.54
CA LYS A 837 -7.77 -14.85 39.04
C LYS A 837 -8.85 -14.50 38.04
N ASP A 838 -9.95 -13.94 38.54
CA ASP A 838 -10.83 -13.13 37.71
C ASP A 838 -10.24 -11.72 37.63
N TYR A 839 -9.59 -11.42 36.51
CA TYR A 839 -8.95 -10.12 36.27
C TYR A 839 -9.97 -9.01 35.99
N THR A 840 -11.26 -9.31 35.84
CA THR A 840 -12.30 -8.30 35.66
C THR A 840 -12.81 -7.73 36.99
N ALA A 841 -12.59 -8.45 38.10
CA ALA A 841 -13.14 -8.10 39.42
C ALA A 841 -12.61 -6.78 39.99
N GLY A 842 -11.38 -6.38 39.63
CA GLY A 842 -10.72 -5.16 40.13
C GLY A 842 -10.93 -3.91 39.26
N LEU A 843 -11.64 -4.02 38.13
CA LEU A 843 -11.77 -2.91 37.19
C LEU A 843 -12.72 -1.83 37.71
N SER A 844 -12.17 -0.69 38.14
CA SER A 844 -12.93 0.46 38.64
C SER A 844 -12.42 1.77 38.03
N LYS A 845 -13.34 2.71 37.78
CA LYS A 845 -12.99 4.09 37.37
C LYS A 845 -12.22 4.86 38.45
N THR A 846 -12.25 4.36 39.68
CA THR A 846 -11.57 4.95 40.85
C THR A 846 -10.31 4.19 41.26
N ALA A 847 -9.84 3.22 40.47
CA ALA A 847 -8.72 2.35 40.84
C ALA A 847 -7.42 3.13 41.15
N LEU A 848 -7.26 4.32 40.55
CA LEU A 848 -6.12 5.20 40.74
C LEU A 848 -6.18 6.09 41.99
N GLN A 849 -7.29 6.11 42.73
CA GLN A 849 -7.41 6.95 43.93
C GLN A 849 -6.39 6.53 45.00
N GLY A 850 -5.50 7.44 45.37
CA GLY A 850 -4.46 7.20 46.38
C GLY A 850 -3.27 6.39 45.89
N LYS A 851 -3.24 6.00 44.61
CA LYS A 851 -2.12 5.28 43.99
C LYS A 851 -0.89 6.17 43.82
N LYS A 852 0.29 5.57 43.85
CA LYS A 852 1.56 6.25 43.59
C LYS A 852 2.13 5.71 42.28
N ILE A 853 2.30 6.57 41.28
CA ILE A 853 2.76 6.15 39.94
C ILE A 853 4.06 6.86 39.60
N ALA A 854 5.10 6.09 39.29
CA ALA A 854 6.31 6.65 38.70
C ALA A 854 6.03 7.02 37.25
N VAL A 855 6.46 8.21 36.81
CA VAL A 855 6.29 8.65 35.42
C VAL A 855 7.65 9.01 34.82
N VAL A 856 7.97 8.46 33.65
CA VAL A 856 9.20 8.83 32.93
C VAL A 856 9.03 10.21 32.30
N ALA A 857 10.06 11.06 32.36
CA ALA A 857 10.00 12.41 31.79
C ALA A 857 9.83 12.38 30.26
N SER A 858 8.82 13.07 29.72
CA SER A 858 8.64 13.31 28.29
C SER A 858 7.78 14.55 28.05
N THR A 859 8.10 15.30 27.00
CA THR A 859 7.35 16.47 26.55
C THR A 859 6.49 16.20 25.31
N ALA A 860 6.55 15.00 24.75
CA ALA A 860 5.81 14.63 23.56
C ALA A 860 4.34 14.32 23.89
N GLU A 861 3.40 15.13 23.39
CA GLU A 861 1.98 14.81 23.48
C GLU A 861 1.66 13.49 22.75
N PRO A 862 0.69 12.70 23.26
CA PRO A 862 -0.25 12.99 24.35
C PRO A 862 0.24 12.59 25.76
N TYR A 863 1.53 12.26 25.94
CA TYR A 863 2.01 11.68 27.19
C TYR A 863 1.83 12.61 28.42
N PRO A 864 2.20 13.90 28.40
CA PRO A 864 1.91 14.83 29.49
C PRO A 864 0.42 14.92 29.84
N THR A 865 -0.46 14.85 28.84
CA THR A 865 -1.92 14.83 29.02
C THR A 865 -2.37 13.60 29.82
N ILE A 866 -1.80 12.43 29.57
CA ILE A 866 -2.12 11.23 30.36
C ILE A 866 -1.56 11.32 31.78
N VAL A 867 -0.36 11.85 31.99
CA VAL A 867 0.18 12.07 33.35
C VAL A 867 -0.76 12.97 34.16
N LYS A 868 -1.30 14.04 33.55
CA LYS A 868 -2.31 14.90 34.20
C LYS A 868 -3.63 14.17 34.47
N THR A 869 -4.02 13.23 33.59
CA THR A 869 -5.21 12.40 33.78
C THR A 869 -5.06 11.52 35.02
N LEU A 870 -3.88 10.90 35.24
CA LEU A 870 -3.59 10.15 36.46
C LEU A 870 -3.80 11.01 37.73
N GLN A 871 -3.26 12.22 37.75
CA GLN A 871 -3.39 13.15 38.86
C GLN A 871 -4.85 13.52 39.14
N THR A 872 -5.62 13.75 38.08
CA THR A 872 -7.06 14.06 38.18
C THR A 872 -7.87 12.90 38.75
N LEU A 873 -7.44 11.66 38.48
CA LEU A 873 -8.07 10.45 39.02
C LEU A 873 -7.63 10.14 40.47
N GLY A 874 -6.78 10.98 41.07
CA GLY A 874 -6.36 10.88 42.46
C GLY A 874 -5.06 10.12 42.69
N ALA A 875 -4.30 9.82 41.62
CA ALA A 875 -2.95 9.26 41.77
C ALA A 875 -1.91 10.35 42.04
N THR A 876 -0.94 10.06 42.88
CA THR A 876 0.27 10.89 43.02
C THR A 876 1.30 10.43 42.00
N THR A 877 1.76 11.33 41.13
CA THR A 877 2.76 11.01 40.11
C THR A 877 4.13 11.56 40.51
N THR A 878 5.17 10.74 40.49
CA THR A 878 6.56 11.17 40.72
C THR A 878 7.37 10.97 39.47
N GLN A 879 8.04 12.03 39.00
CA GLN A 879 8.90 11.91 37.83
C GLN A 879 10.17 11.13 38.17
N VAL A 880 10.49 10.13 37.35
CA VAL A 880 11.70 9.32 37.47
C VAL A 880 12.51 9.36 36.18
N THR A 881 13.82 9.19 36.29
CA THR A 881 14.72 8.96 35.17
C THR A 881 15.24 7.54 35.27
N PRO A 882 14.72 6.60 34.46
CA PRO A 882 15.21 5.22 34.50
C PRO A 882 16.70 5.17 34.18
N GLY A 883 17.46 4.46 35.00
CA GLY A 883 18.83 4.08 34.66
C GLY A 883 18.85 2.96 33.61
N THR A 884 20.05 2.46 33.32
CA THR A 884 20.24 1.24 32.54
C THR A 884 20.50 0.05 33.47
N PRO A 885 20.10 -1.18 33.10
CA PRO A 885 20.48 -2.38 33.86
C PRO A 885 22.00 -2.48 33.99
N SER A 886 22.48 -2.93 35.16
CA SER A 886 23.90 -3.17 35.39
C SER A 886 24.10 -4.46 36.21
N PRO A 887 24.80 -5.47 35.68
CA PRO A 887 25.35 -5.54 34.33
C PRO A 887 24.25 -5.60 33.25
N ASP A 888 24.58 -5.21 32.02
CA ASP A 888 23.72 -5.40 30.83
C ASP A 888 24.35 -6.47 29.91
N PRO A 889 24.06 -7.76 30.14
CA PRO A 889 24.66 -8.86 29.38
C PRO A 889 24.09 -8.96 27.97
N ALA A 890 24.66 -9.84 27.15
CA ALA A 890 24.19 -10.09 25.79
C ALA A 890 22.75 -10.64 25.76
N SER A 891 22.09 -10.52 24.60
CA SER A 891 20.77 -11.11 24.37
C SER A 891 20.85 -12.64 24.36
N VAL A 892 19.90 -13.28 25.05
CA VAL A 892 19.78 -14.75 25.09
C VAL A 892 19.07 -15.33 23.86
N VAL A 893 18.42 -14.48 23.05
CA VAL A 893 17.58 -14.91 21.92
C VAL A 893 18.35 -15.79 20.92
N PRO A 894 19.57 -15.44 20.45
CA PRO A 894 20.29 -16.29 19.50
C PRO A 894 20.58 -17.69 20.05
N GLY A 895 20.87 -17.81 21.35
CA GLY A 895 21.14 -19.09 22.00
C GLY A 895 19.91 -19.96 22.19
N GLU A 896 18.78 -19.37 22.61
CA GLU A 896 17.55 -20.13 22.83
C GLU A 896 16.81 -20.48 21.55
N PHE A 897 16.83 -19.60 20.54
CA PHE A 897 16.00 -19.74 19.34
C PHE A 897 16.22 -21.06 18.61
N ARG A 898 17.48 -21.42 18.30
CA ARG A 898 17.79 -22.69 17.65
C ARG A 898 17.31 -23.89 18.48
N ARG A 899 17.59 -23.89 19.78
CA ARG A 899 17.23 -24.99 20.71
C ARG A 899 15.72 -25.17 20.76
N ASP A 900 14.99 -24.08 20.98
CA ASP A 900 13.56 -24.11 21.26
C ASP A 900 12.76 -24.33 19.97
N LEU A 901 13.14 -23.69 18.85
CA LEU A 901 12.50 -23.90 17.56
C LEU A 901 12.69 -25.34 17.07
N ASN A 902 13.90 -25.90 17.17
CA ASN A 902 14.13 -27.31 16.79
C ASN A 902 13.31 -28.27 17.64
N THR A 903 13.24 -28.02 18.95
CA THR A 903 12.42 -28.83 19.87
C THR A 903 10.95 -28.77 19.46
N TYR A 904 10.41 -27.57 19.22
CA TYR A 904 9.03 -27.37 18.77
C TYR A 904 8.75 -28.07 17.43
N LEU A 905 9.55 -27.81 16.40
CA LEU A 905 9.34 -28.35 15.04
C LEU A 905 9.47 -29.88 14.98
N SER A 906 10.34 -30.47 15.79
CA SER A 906 10.49 -31.94 15.89
C SER A 906 9.24 -32.63 16.47
N GLY A 907 8.42 -31.89 17.24
CA GLY A 907 7.16 -32.38 17.81
C GLY A 907 6.00 -32.44 16.80
N ILE A 908 6.07 -31.69 15.70
CA ILE A 908 5.05 -31.65 14.67
C ILE A 908 5.23 -32.84 13.72
N ARG A 909 4.17 -33.61 13.45
CA ARG A 909 4.25 -34.87 12.67
C ARG A 909 3.44 -34.87 11.38
N ARG A 910 2.54 -33.90 11.17
CA ARG A 910 1.68 -33.82 9.97
C ARG A 910 2.23 -32.79 8.98
N GLY A 911 2.03 -33.07 7.70
CA GLY A 911 2.40 -32.21 6.56
C GLY A 911 3.89 -32.27 6.18
N PRO A 912 4.25 -32.01 4.91
CA PRO A 912 5.63 -31.77 4.50
C PRO A 912 6.13 -30.39 5.00
N GLY A 913 7.43 -30.21 5.17
CA GLY A 913 8.01 -28.90 5.56
C GLY A 913 9.28 -29.01 6.40
N ALA A 914 9.93 -27.88 6.64
CA ALA A 914 11.17 -27.81 7.41
C ALA A 914 10.95 -28.23 8.89
N ARG A 915 11.82 -29.11 9.41
CA ARG A 915 11.70 -29.67 10.77
C ARG A 915 12.78 -29.17 11.75
N SER A 916 13.58 -28.21 11.31
CA SER A 916 14.65 -27.59 12.09
C SER A 916 14.99 -26.22 11.50
N LEU A 917 15.69 -25.39 12.27
CA LEU A 917 16.25 -24.12 11.81
C LEU A 917 17.15 -24.32 10.57
N GLN A 918 17.99 -25.35 10.57
CA GLN A 918 18.81 -25.70 9.41
C GLN A 918 17.97 -26.00 8.16
N ALA A 919 16.89 -26.78 8.30
CA ALA A 919 16.02 -27.09 7.18
C ALA A 919 15.27 -25.86 6.63
N VAL A 920 14.96 -24.87 7.49
CA VAL A 920 14.41 -23.58 7.04
C VAL A 920 15.46 -22.81 6.23
N ILE A 921 16.70 -22.72 6.74
CA ILE A 921 17.82 -22.07 6.05
C ILE A 921 18.08 -22.71 4.69
N ASP A 922 18.09 -24.05 4.62
CA ASP A 922 18.31 -24.80 3.39
C ASP A 922 17.18 -24.59 2.38
N TYR A 923 15.92 -24.56 2.84
CA TYR A 923 14.77 -24.22 2.00
C TYR A 923 14.93 -22.82 1.39
N ASN A 924 15.28 -21.83 2.20
CA ASN A 924 15.43 -20.45 1.75
C ASN A 924 16.55 -20.30 0.72
N ASN A 925 17.70 -20.96 0.94
CA ASN A 925 18.82 -20.99 0.00
C ASN A 925 18.43 -21.64 -1.34
N ALA A 926 17.60 -22.69 -1.31
CA ALA A 926 17.10 -23.33 -2.52
C ALA A 926 16.01 -22.51 -3.24
N ASN A 927 15.39 -21.53 -2.56
CA ASN A 927 14.27 -20.75 -3.07
C ASN A 927 14.44 -19.24 -2.79
N PRO A 928 15.52 -18.60 -3.27
CA PRO A 928 15.92 -17.25 -2.84
C PRO A 928 14.89 -16.15 -3.16
N VAL A 929 14.12 -16.30 -4.25
CA VAL A 929 13.11 -15.31 -4.65
C VAL A 929 11.96 -15.23 -3.63
N GLU A 930 11.57 -16.37 -3.04
CA GLU A 930 10.47 -16.43 -2.07
C GLU A 930 10.96 -16.39 -0.62
N GLY A 931 12.09 -17.04 -0.32
CA GLY A 931 12.61 -17.22 1.03
C GLY A 931 13.67 -16.21 1.47
N LEU A 932 14.30 -15.45 0.56
CA LEU A 932 15.43 -14.55 0.88
C LEU A 932 15.21 -13.10 0.43
N LYS A 933 13.95 -12.66 0.35
CA LYS A 933 13.60 -11.28 -0.01
C LYS A 933 14.34 -10.22 0.84
N TYR A 934 14.67 -10.53 2.11
CA TYR A 934 15.45 -9.67 3.02
C TYR A 934 16.70 -10.35 3.56
N GLN A 935 17.18 -11.43 2.94
CA GLN A 935 18.21 -12.32 3.51
C GLN A 935 17.74 -13.04 4.79
N GLN A 936 18.66 -13.69 5.53
CA GLN A 936 18.36 -14.50 6.71
C GLN A 936 19.48 -14.47 7.77
N GLY A 937 20.12 -13.31 7.97
CA GLY A 937 21.30 -13.16 8.81
C GLY A 937 21.10 -13.53 10.28
N GLN A 938 19.91 -13.29 10.85
CA GLN A 938 19.63 -13.67 12.23
C GLN A 938 19.40 -15.18 12.37
N LEU A 939 18.84 -15.84 11.35
CA LEU A 939 18.75 -17.31 11.33
C LEU A 939 20.14 -17.94 11.33
N LEU A 940 21.06 -17.42 10.51
CA LEU A 940 22.45 -17.88 10.46
C LEU A 940 23.16 -17.64 11.80
N ALA A 941 22.97 -16.48 12.41
CA ALA A 941 23.55 -16.16 13.72
C ALA A 941 23.05 -17.11 14.82
N ALA A 942 21.73 -17.37 14.89
CA ALA A 942 21.16 -18.32 15.85
C ALA A 942 21.61 -19.76 15.57
N GLN A 943 21.72 -20.16 14.29
CA GLN A 943 22.20 -21.48 13.90
C GLN A 943 23.65 -21.72 14.35
N ALA A 944 24.48 -20.68 14.36
CA ALA A 944 25.89 -20.75 14.76
C ALA A 944 26.10 -20.93 16.27
N VAL A 945 25.11 -20.66 17.12
CA VAL A 945 25.23 -20.85 18.57
C VAL A 945 25.09 -22.34 18.91
N ASP A 946 26.11 -22.90 19.56
CA ASP A 946 26.12 -24.28 20.07
C ASP A 946 26.10 -24.30 21.60
N LEU A 947 24.91 -24.46 22.18
CA LEU A 947 24.75 -24.57 23.64
C LEU A 947 25.25 -25.90 24.22
N SER A 948 25.63 -26.88 23.39
CA SER A 948 26.25 -28.13 23.86
C SER A 948 27.73 -27.97 24.17
N ASP A 949 28.38 -26.95 23.61
CA ASP A 949 29.71 -26.50 24.02
C ASP A 949 29.66 -25.99 25.48
N PRO A 950 30.45 -26.55 26.41
CA PRO A 950 30.36 -26.19 27.82
C PRO A 950 30.62 -24.70 28.12
N ALA A 951 31.51 -24.04 27.38
CA ALA A 951 31.84 -22.64 27.60
C ALA A 951 30.71 -21.73 27.12
N THR A 952 30.20 -21.97 25.92
CA THR A 952 29.06 -21.25 25.34
C THR A 952 27.80 -21.45 26.19
N GLY A 953 27.53 -22.69 26.61
CA GLY A 953 26.40 -23.02 27.49
C GLY A 953 26.50 -22.38 28.87
N ALA A 954 27.71 -22.26 29.44
CA ALA A 954 27.93 -21.55 30.70
C ALA A 954 27.76 -20.02 30.55
N ALA A 955 28.29 -19.43 29.48
CA ALA A 955 28.12 -18.01 29.19
C ALA A 955 26.64 -17.64 29.00
N TYR A 956 25.89 -18.42 28.21
CA TYR A 956 24.44 -18.24 28.05
C TYR A 956 23.70 -18.26 29.39
N LYS A 957 24.01 -19.20 30.29
CA LYS A 957 23.38 -19.27 31.61
C LYS A 957 23.69 -18.04 32.46
N ALA A 958 24.96 -17.61 32.46
CA ALA A 958 25.38 -16.40 33.16
C ALA A 958 24.68 -15.16 32.62
N ASP A 959 24.58 -15.00 31.29
CA ASP A 959 23.88 -13.89 30.64
C ASP A 959 22.37 -13.90 30.94
N LEU A 960 21.75 -15.07 30.95
CA LEU A 960 20.34 -15.24 31.32
C LEU A 960 20.09 -14.84 32.78
N GLU A 961 20.89 -15.34 33.71
CA GLU A 961 20.76 -15.06 35.14
C GLU A 961 21.04 -13.58 35.44
N ALA A 962 22.16 -13.05 34.94
CA ALA A 962 22.56 -11.67 35.15
C ALA A 962 21.58 -10.69 34.49
N GLY A 963 21.12 -10.99 33.27
CA GLY A 963 20.19 -10.14 32.54
C GLY A 963 18.83 -10.09 33.22
N LYS A 964 18.32 -11.23 33.68
CA LYS A 964 17.08 -11.26 34.45
C LYS A 964 17.23 -10.48 35.77
N ALA A 965 18.29 -10.75 36.53
CA ALA A 965 18.51 -10.13 37.83
C ALA A 965 18.71 -8.61 37.75
N SER A 966 19.50 -8.11 36.79
CA SER A 966 19.77 -6.68 36.65
C SER A 966 18.56 -5.88 36.18
N ASN A 967 17.75 -6.46 35.28
CA ASN A 967 16.51 -5.83 34.82
C ASN A 967 15.43 -5.83 35.90
N GLN A 968 15.31 -6.93 36.68
CA GLN A 968 14.45 -6.97 37.86
C GLN A 968 14.88 -5.92 38.90
N ALA A 969 16.17 -5.87 39.24
CA ALA A 969 16.70 -4.89 40.20
C ALA A 969 16.46 -3.44 39.76
N LEU A 970 16.57 -3.14 38.45
CA LEU A 970 16.26 -1.82 37.93
C LEU A 970 14.78 -1.45 38.13
N ILE A 971 13.87 -2.31 37.68
CA ILE A 971 12.42 -2.04 37.73
C ILE A 971 11.92 -2.03 39.17
N ASP A 972 12.30 -3.03 39.97
CA ASP A 972 11.92 -3.10 41.38
C ASP A 972 12.55 -1.98 42.20
N GLY A 973 13.76 -1.51 41.84
CA GLY A 973 14.39 -0.35 42.47
C GLY A 973 13.65 0.95 42.17
N ILE A 974 13.11 1.12 40.95
CA ILE A 974 12.22 2.23 40.63
C ILE A 974 10.93 2.11 41.46
N LEU A 975 10.27 0.94 41.43
CA LEU A 975 9.00 0.71 42.13
C LEU A 975 9.13 0.89 43.65
N ALA A 976 10.26 0.53 44.25
CA ALA A 976 10.53 0.71 45.68
C ALA A 976 10.84 2.18 46.07
N ASN A 977 10.75 3.13 45.14
CA ASN A 977 10.99 4.57 45.35
C ASN A 977 12.33 4.91 46.07
N GLY A 978 13.34 4.03 45.98
CA GLY A 978 14.61 4.21 46.67
C GLY A 978 14.59 3.97 48.19
N THR A 979 13.52 3.39 48.75
CA THR A 979 13.31 3.12 50.19
C THR A 979 12.99 1.64 50.46
N PRO A 980 13.93 0.68 50.25
CA PRO A 980 13.62 -0.77 50.27
C PRO A 980 13.00 -1.35 51.56
N ALA A 981 13.02 -0.61 52.66
CA ALA A 981 12.49 -1.02 53.97
C ALA A 981 11.11 -0.41 54.30
N ASP A 982 10.66 0.61 53.56
CA ASP A 982 9.38 1.27 53.78
C ASP A 982 8.49 1.11 52.55
N ARG A 983 7.56 0.17 52.60
CA ARG A 983 6.61 -0.04 51.49
C ARG A 983 5.48 0.98 51.45
N SER A 984 5.42 1.91 52.40
CA SER A 984 4.34 2.90 52.44
C SER A 984 4.47 3.93 51.32
N ASP A 985 5.64 4.06 50.70
CA ASP A 985 5.92 4.97 49.57
C ASP A 985 6.30 4.32 48.24
N ASP A 986 6.26 2.99 48.15
CA ASP A 986 6.38 2.26 46.90
C ASP A 986 5.40 2.78 45.83
N PHE A 987 5.85 2.81 44.58
CA PHE A 987 5.00 3.01 43.42
C PHE A 987 4.26 1.71 43.08
N ASP A 988 3.00 1.85 42.69
CA ASP A 988 2.15 0.76 42.23
C ASP A 988 2.51 0.31 40.80
N ALA A 989 2.97 1.24 39.96
CA ALA A 989 3.37 1.01 38.58
C ALA A 989 4.27 2.14 38.05
N VAL A 990 4.91 1.89 36.91
CA VAL A 990 5.66 2.90 36.14
C VAL A 990 4.93 3.18 34.82
N LEU A 991 4.52 4.43 34.59
CA LEU A 991 4.02 4.89 33.29
C LEU A 991 5.19 5.36 32.42
N VAL A 992 5.22 4.92 31.17
CA VAL A 992 6.23 5.29 30.18
C VAL A 992 5.61 5.72 28.84
N PRO A 993 6.26 6.65 28.11
CA PRO A 993 5.82 7.03 26.76
C PRO A 993 6.04 5.88 25.77
N SER A 994 5.34 5.94 24.62
CA SER A 994 5.59 5.03 23.50
C SER A 994 7.09 5.02 23.11
N GLY A 995 7.61 3.83 22.82
CA GLY A 995 9.02 3.61 22.47
C GLY A 995 10.01 3.59 23.65
N SER A 996 9.54 3.63 24.89
CA SER A 996 10.44 3.59 26.07
C SER A 996 11.23 2.28 26.16
N PRO A 997 12.57 2.33 26.39
CA PRO A 997 13.40 1.15 26.63
C PRO A 997 12.97 0.29 27.82
N LEU A 998 12.25 0.87 28.79
CA LEU A 998 11.81 0.16 30.00
C LEU A 998 10.88 -1.03 29.68
N VAL A 999 10.16 -0.99 28.56
CA VAL A 999 9.37 -2.13 28.09
C VAL A 999 10.27 -3.32 27.76
N GLY A 1000 11.37 -3.08 27.04
CA GLY A 1000 12.35 -4.12 26.74
C GLY A 1000 13.09 -4.64 27.97
N TYR A 1001 13.27 -3.80 29.00
CA TYR A 1001 13.79 -4.24 30.29
C TYR A 1001 12.78 -5.12 31.04
N ALA A 1002 11.48 -4.80 30.97
CA ALA A 1002 10.41 -5.61 31.53
C ALA A 1002 10.30 -6.99 30.84
N ASP A 1003 10.56 -7.06 29.54
CA ASP A 1003 10.65 -8.32 28.79
C ASP A 1003 11.74 -9.23 29.38
N ARG A 1004 12.95 -8.70 29.54
CA ARG A 1004 14.10 -9.45 30.10
C ARG A 1004 13.91 -9.82 31.57
N ALA A 1005 13.22 -8.99 32.34
CA ALA A 1005 12.82 -9.29 33.72
C ALA A 1005 11.72 -10.37 33.82
N GLY A 1006 10.97 -10.58 32.74
CA GLY A 1006 9.78 -11.43 32.69
C GLY A 1006 8.55 -10.77 33.33
N TYR A 1007 8.52 -9.45 33.42
CA TYR A 1007 7.50 -8.65 34.12
C TYR A 1007 6.39 -8.15 33.18
N PRO A 1008 5.17 -7.90 33.67
CA PRO A 1008 4.05 -7.53 32.81
C PRO A 1008 4.12 -6.08 32.33
N ALA A 1009 3.60 -5.84 31.11
CA ALA A 1009 3.48 -4.53 30.50
C ALA A 1009 2.12 -4.39 29.80
N LEU A 1010 1.41 -3.29 30.05
CA LEU A 1010 0.10 -2.98 29.47
C LEU A 1010 0.18 -1.67 28.68
N THR A 1011 0.03 -1.74 27.36
CA THR A 1011 -0.14 -0.54 26.53
C THR A 1011 -1.61 -0.25 26.27
N LEU A 1012 -1.94 1.04 26.20
CA LEU A 1012 -3.28 1.54 25.92
C LEU A 1012 -3.21 2.82 25.08
N PRO A 1013 -4.24 3.09 24.24
CA PRO A 1013 -4.32 4.31 23.45
C PRO A 1013 -4.33 5.57 24.33
N ALA A 1014 -3.51 6.56 23.97
CA ALA A 1014 -3.35 7.82 24.70
C ALA A 1014 -3.76 9.04 23.89
N GLY A 1015 -3.79 8.93 22.56
CA GLY A 1015 -4.26 9.98 21.67
C GLY A 1015 -3.73 9.80 20.27
N TYR A 1016 -3.58 10.91 19.56
CA TYR A 1016 -3.14 10.98 18.16
C TYR A 1016 -2.10 12.07 17.99
N GLY A 1017 -1.27 11.95 16.94
CA GLY A 1017 -0.36 13.03 16.53
C GLY A 1017 -1.10 14.36 16.37
N ALA A 1018 -0.46 15.46 16.79
CA ALA A 1018 -1.07 16.79 16.71
C ALA A 1018 -1.38 17.17 15.26
N THR A 1019 -2.60 17.68 15.02
CA THR A 1019 -3.12 18.19 13.74
C THR A 1019 -2.26 19.29 13.11
N ALA A 1020 -1.34 19.90 13.87
CA ALA A 1020 -0.41 20.92 13.41
C ALA A 1020 1.02 20.41 13.13
N SER A 1021 1.32 19.14 13.43
CA SER A 1021 2.57 18.50 13.04
C SER A 1021 2.35 17.64 11.81
N SER A 1022 3.37 17.46 10.97
CA SER A 1022 3.36 16.62 9.76
C SER A 1022 3.08 15.11 10.00
N SER A 1023 2.70 14.74 11.22
CA SER A 1023 2.29 13.39 11.62
C SER A 1023 0.77 13.38 11.65
N GLY A 1024 0.13 12.79 10.63
CA GLY A 1024 -1.33 12.72 10.52
C GLY A 1024 -2.03 12.04 11.71
N HIS A 1025 -3.32 11.71 11.58
CA HIS A 1025 -4.16 11.07 12.61
C HIS A 1025 -3.72 9.64 13.03
N ASN A 1026 -2.43 9.41 13.28
CA ASN A 1026 -1.87 8.15 13.71
C ASN A 1026 -1.96 8.00 15.23
N PRO A 1027 -2.36 6.81 15.74
CA PRO A 1027 -2.45 6.56 17.17
C PRO A 1027 -1.10 6.71 17.87
N ILE A 1028 -1.14 7.16 19.11
CA ILE A 1028 -0.01 7.16 20.05
C ILE A 1028 -0.52 6.56 21.36
N GLY A 1029 0.20 5.58 21.91
CA GLY A 1029 -0.12 4.96 23.19
C GLY A 1029 0.83 5.35 24.32
N VAL A 1030 0.52 4.82 25.49
CA VAL A 1030 1.36 4.83 26.69
C VAL A 1030 1.37 3.44 27.30
N THR A 1031 2.44 3.10 28.02
CA THR A 1031 2.60 1.77 28.62
C THR A 1031 2.76 1.86 30.12
N LEU A 1032 2.04 1.02 30.85
CA LEU A 1032 2.24 0.75 32.27
C LEU A 1032 3.12 -0.49 32.43
N VAL A 1033 4.18 -0.38 33.22
CA VAL A 1033 5.10 -1.47 33.59
C VAL A 1033 4.94 -1.75 35.08
N GLY A 1034 4.85 -3.03 35.44
CA GLY A 1034 4.73 -3.47 36.82
C GLY A 1034 5.76 -4.56 37.17
N THR A 1035 5.73 -5.02 38.43
CA THR A 1035 6.53 -6.18 38.87
C THR A 1035 5.83 -7.52 38.54
N ALA A 1036 6.47 -8.66 38.78
CA ALA A 1036 5.89 -9.97 38.50
C ALA A 1036 4.50 -10.17 39.15
N PHE A 1037 3.58 -10.74 38.37
CA PHE A 1037 2.19 -11.05 38.73
C PHE A 1037 1.31 -9.86 39.15
N SER A 1038 1.68 -8.65 38.73
CA SER A 1038 0.95 -7.40 38.98
C SER A 1038 -0.14 -7.09 37.95
N GLU A 1039 -0.51 -8.02 37.06
CA GLU A 1039 -1.45 -7.76 35.95
C GLU A 1039 -2.81 -7.24 36.44
N ALA A 1040 -3.28 -7.69 37.61
CA ALA A 1040 -4.52 -7.20 38.19
C ALA A 1040 -4.45 -5.70 38.54
N THR A 1041 -3.31 -5.23 39.03
CA THR A 1041 -3.06 -3.80 39.29
C THR A 1041 -2.99 -3.03 37.98
N LEU A 1042 -2.16 -3.50 37.03
CA LEU A 1042 -1.99 -2.82 35.74
C LEU A 1042 -3.31 -2.71 34.97
N LEU A 1043 -4.14 -3.77 34.96
CA LEU A 1043 -5.45 -3.75 34.32
C LEU A 1043 -6.43 -2.80 35.02
N ALA A 1044 -6.41 -2.73 36.35
CA ALA A 1044 -7.25 -1.79 37.09
C ALA A 1044 -6.85 -0.33 36.81
N ASP A 1045 -5.55 -0.04 36.85
CA ASP A 1045 -4.99 1.30 36.58
C ASP A 1045 -5.24 1.70 35.12
N GLY A 1046 -4.91 0.81 34.18
CA GLY A 1046 -5.15 1.01 32.75
C GLY A 1046 -6.63 1.23 32.44
N TYR A 1047 -7.54 0.52 33.11
CA TYR A 1047 -8.97 0.72 32.95
C TYR A 1047 -9.40 2.11 33.45
N ALA A 1048 -8.90 2.57 34.60
CA ALA A 1048 -9.21 3.92 35.08
C ALA A 1048 -8.71 5.00 34.09
N ILE A 1049 -7.51 4.85 33.53
CA ILE A 1049 -6.97 5.75 32.49
C ILE A 1049 -7.84 5.71 31.24
N GLU A 1050 -8.11 4.53 30.71
CA GLU A 1050 -8.92 4.34 29.50
C GLU A 1050 -10.30 5.00 29.64
N GLN A 1051 -10.98 4.77 30.77
CA GLN A 1051 -12.32 5.30 31.00
C GLN A 1051 -12.35 6.81 31.18
N ALA A 1052 -11.25 7.42 31.61
CA ALA A 1052 -11.14 8.87 31.77
C ALA A 1052 -10.71 9.56 30.47
N ALA A 1053 -9.77 8.97 29.73
CA ALA A 1053 -9.25 9.52 28.49
C ALA A 1053 -10.22 9.29 27.31
N ASN A 1054 -10.73 8.06 27.16
CA ASN A 1054 -11.66 7.62 26.12
C ASN A 1054 -11.30 8.14 24.70
N VAL A 1055 -10.04 7.96 24.32
CA VAL A 1055 -9.45 8.58 23.12
C VAL A 1055 -9.42 7.68 21.90
N ARG A 1056 -9.63 6.36 22.01
CA ARG A 1056 -9.52 5.46 20.86
C ARG A 1056 -10.53 5.82 19.76
N LEU A 1057 -10.04 5.98 18.54
CA LEU A 1057 -10.82 6.13 17.31
C LEU A 1057 -10.62 4.92 16.40
N ALA A 1058 -11.66 4.57 15.64
CA ALA A 1058 -11.60 3.53 14.62
C ALA A 1058 -10.69 3.96 13.44
N PRO A 1059 -10.00 3.02 12.78
CA PRO A 1059 -9.20 3.33 11.58
C PRO A 1059 -9.99 4.05 10.49
N SER A 1060 -11.26 3.70 10.29
CA SER A 1060 -12.12 4.40 9.33
C SER A 1060 -12.33 5.88 9.67
N PHE A 1061 -12.30 6.24 10.95
CA PHE A 1061 -12.40 7.61 11.38
C PHE A 1061 -11.07 8.35 11.18
N THR A 1062 -9.94 7.75 11.56
CA THR A 1062 -8.62 8.41 11.44
C THR A 1062 -8.12 8.51 10.00
N ASN A 1063 -8.58 7.61 9.13
CA ASN A 1063 -8.27 7.62 7.71
C ASN A 1063 -9.50 7.32 6.83
N PRO A 1064 -10.42 8.28 6.71
CA PRO A 1064 -11.65 8.12 5.94
C PRO A 1064 -11.42 7.69 4.49
N GLY A 1065 -10.43 8.30 3.83
CA GLY A 1065 -10.11 8.03 2.44
C GLY A 1065 -9.83 6.55 2.15
N MET A 1066 -9.11 5.86 3.05
CA MET A 1066 -8.81 4.43 2.91
C MET A 1066 -10.00 3.51 3.16
N TRP A 1067 -10.92 3.90 4.05
CA TRP A 1067 -12.01 3.03 4.52
C TRP A 1067 -13.37 3.36 3.91
N ARG A 1068 -13.48 4.43 3.11
CA ARG A 1068 -14.74 4.93 2.53
C ARG A 1068 -15.55 3.89 1.75
N CYS A 1069 -14.90 2.82 1.29
CA CYS A 1069 -15.48 1.72 0.51
C CYS A 1069 -15.63 0.41 1.27
N VAL A 1070 -15.57 0.45 2.59
CA VAL A 1070 -15.80 -0.72 3.45
C VAL A 1070 -17.14 -0.54 4.18
N PRO A 1071 -18.25 -1.09 3.66
CA PRO A 1071 -19.54 -1.07 4.33
C PRO A 1071 -19.47 -1.54 5.79
N GLY A 1072 -20.24 -0.89 6.67
CA GLY A 1072 -20.29 -1.21 8.10
C GLY A 1072 -19.13 -0.65 8.92
N SER A 1073 -18.23 0.13 8.31
CA SER A 1073 -17.23 0.92 9.05
C SER A 1073 -17.87 2.14 9.72
N THR A 1074 -17.27 2.62 10.81
CA THR A 1074 -17.76 3.77 11.60
C THR A 1074 -17.86 5.03 10.74
N PHE A 1075 -16.89 5.23 9.84
CA PHE A 1075 -16.98 6.21 8.78
C PHE A 1075 -17.14 5.51 7.43
N PHE A 1076 -18.36 5.51 6.89
CA PHE A 1076 -18.68 5.00 5.56
C PHE A 1076 -19.56 6.00 4.83
N THR A 1077 -19.11 6.47 3.66
CA THR A 1077 -19.89 7.37 2.80
C THR A 1077 -20.41 6.66 1.55
N GLY A 1078 -19.75 5.57 1.12
CA GLY A 1078 -20.04 4.87 -0.14
C GLY A 1078 -19.85 5.72 -1.40
N GLU A 1079 -19.40 6.97 -1.25
CA GLU A 1079 -19.26 7.93 -2.33
C GLU A 1079 -18.04 7.57 -3.18
N LEU A 1080 -18.26 7.47 -4.50
CA LEU A 1080 -17.22 7.22 -5.51
C LEU A 1080 -16.37 5.98 -5.17
N CYS A 1081 -17.03 4.95 -4.64
CA CYS A 1081 -16.41 3.65 -4.48
C CYS A 1081 -16.28 2.98 -5.84
N ASN A 1082 -15.08 3.14 -6.40
CA ASN A 1082 -14.61 2.59 -7.66
C ASN A 1082 -15.60 2.78 -8.84
N PRO A 1083 -15.80 4.01 -9.31
CA PRO A 1083 -16.78 4.27 -10.35
C PRO A 1083 -16.37 3.55 -11.65
N GLY A 1084 -17.32 2.80 -12.23
CA GLY A 1084 -17.06 1.96 -13.41
C GLY A 1084 -16.83 0.47 -13.11
N ASP A 1085 -16.70 0.06 -11.83
CA ASP A 1085 -16.49 -1.36 -11.44
C ASP A 1085 -17.62 -2.32 -11.87
N ARG A 1086 -18.78 -1.81 -12.29
CA ARG A 1086 -19.83 -2.62 -12.93
C ARG A 1086 -19.34 -3.35 -14.18
N LEU A 1087 -18.28 -2.85 -14.84
CA LEU A 1087 -17.61 -3.55 -15.94
C LEU A 1087 -16.89 -4.83 -15.49
N LEU A 1088 -16.38 -4.84 -14.26
CA LEU A 1088 -15.65 -5.97 -13.67
C LEU A 1088 -16.63 -7.07 -13.22
N ARG A 1089 -17.74 -6.68 -12.59
CA ARG A 1089 -18.76 -7.60 -12.05
C ARG A 1089 -19.66 -8.28 -13.09
N SER A 1090 -19.46 -8.04 -14.39
CA SER A 1090 -20.38 -8.54 -15.44
C SER A 1090 -20.35 -10.06 -15.65
N ARG A 1091 -19.48 -10.79 -14.94
CA ARG A 1091 -19.46 -12.27 -14.92
C ARG A 1091 -20.29 -12.91 -13.79
N ASP A 1092 -20.67 -12.14 -12.76
CA ASP A 1092 -21.53 -12.65 -11.69
C ASP A 1092 -23.00 -12.55 -12.10
N HIS A 1093 -23.47 -13.59 -12.79
CA HIS A 1093 -24.88 -13.77 -13.13
C HIS A 1093 -25.81 -14.00 -11.91
N HIS A 1094 -25.35 -13.78 -10.67
CA HIS A 1094 -26.12 -14.08 -9.46
C HIS A 1094 -26.56 -12.90 -8.59
N ASP A 1095 -26.02 -11.69 -8.75
CA ASP A 1095 -26.43 -10.53 -7.94
C ASP A 1095 -27.25 -9.49 -8.74
N ARG A 1096 -28.42 -9.92 -9.21
CA ARG A 1096 -29.54 -9.01 -9.50
C ARG A 1096 -30.64 -9.22 -8.47
N HIS A 1097 -30.46 -8.75 -7.23
CA HIS A 1097 -31.56 -8.45 -6.32
C HIS A 1097 -31.22 -7.30 -5.38
#